data_AF-A0A9W8X515-F1
#
_entry.id   AF-A0A9W8X515-F1
#
_cell.length_a   1.000
_cell.length_b   1.000
_cell.length_c   1.000
_cell.angle_alpha   90.00
_cell.angle_beta   90.00
_cell.angle_gamma   90.00
#
_symmetry.space_group_name_H-M   'P 1'
#
loop_
_entity.id
_entity.type
_entity.pdbx_description
1 polymer ?
#
loop_
_entity_poly.entity_id
_entity_poly.type
_entity_poly.pdbx_seq_one_letter_code
_entity_poly.pdbx_strand_id
1 'polypeptide(L)'
;MRLPERLYRRVSISDDGSLPDSHELPRFSFEGDHRPLVSTERLFNHWSADEETVYNPGFNTMKSALELEQDIIIAWDGPNDPANPLNWSQSRKWVVTMLVSMFTFISPFSSTMIAPVLPTIADEFNIPEGFMRQLIMTIFLLGYAQGPFVLAPLSEIYGRVFVLQYANLIYLIFNTACGFAQTKQQMLAFRFLAGIGGAAPQALCNGVLADTWRKEERGKGQAIYGMLTWISPCVAPICGAYISQSVSWRWIFWTTSIFTVVVQVTALVFLRETFAPAILAKKAKHIRKAMKGIRQDVVVRTEYETGNRFSKILRKRLILPFIMMFTHPATQAPSIYRAYLYGVMYLMLSTFPLVFGEVYDMDVGSASLNYLSMCLGFMIGLQISHPLMDGLYARLKTCYDLEEGLPEFRVPPMLIAGILCPIGLFVYGWTAHYGVHWIAPNIGCVIVAIGMIIGFQCSQAYTTDAYEAKYAASAAAELNEMPYLSSQPKILIAGAGIGGLTAALSLHAAGFTDIQLFEASATLTTLGVGINVQPSAVLILRNLGLLEALEKTGIQTAELNFYNRHGDSILSEPRGKHAGYAVPQFSIHRGEFQMLLLSAVKERLGEDAVHLNHALTGFEQNEKSITAQFSQRRDGAPAELSGVSADILIAADGINSTARRILYPKEGPPRFSGRMLWRGCLEREPYLTGASMVWAGHADQKFIAYPISQRSADKGKSLVNWIAELRIRGKDDKDLTPPKTDWTKAVDKSVFEGPFESWKCGGLKMKDLIDKTEKVFEFPMSDRDPVEQWSFGRLTLLGDAAHAMYPIGSNGASQAIIDAETLAKHLKSTTEDVVGALKAYETERLPPTAKIVMANRANGPDHVLQMAEERAPDGFKNIYDVIPKEELEAIGTIYKKVAGFEMDSVNTKATDTDGECDRLQLKSPKNWI
;
A
#
# COMPACT_ATOMS: atom_id res chain seq x y z
N MET A 1 24.33 -41.44 7.91
CA MET A 1 24.69 -40.43 6.90
C MET A 1 25.18 -39.19 7.64
N ARG A 2 26.49 -38.91 7.58
CA ARG A 2 27.10 -37.72 8.22
C ARG A 2 26.71 -36.48 7.39
N LEU A 3 25.86 -35.62 7.94
CA LEU A 3 25.61 -34.28 7.41
C LEU A 3 26.93 -33.46 7.42
N PRO A 4 27.15 -32.53 6.48
CA PRO A 4 28.43 -31.86 6.33
C PRO A 4 28.76 -30.99 7.55
N GLU A 5 29.90 -31.25 8.19
CA GLU A 5 30.47 -30.56 9.36
C GLU A 5 30.82 -29.06 9.15
N ARG A 6 30.35 -28.42 8.06
CA ARG A 6 30.71 -27.03 7.73
C ARG A 6 29.75 -25.95 8.24
N LEU A 7 28.69 -26.30 8.98
CA LEU A 7 27.71 -25.32 9.47
C LEU A 7 27.79 -24.99 10.97
N TYR A 8 28.66 -25.64 11.75
CA TYR A 8 28.73 -25.40 13.19
C TYR A 8 30.18 -25.42 13.69
N ARG A 9 30.85 -24.27 13.68
CA ARG A 9 32.12 -24.08 14.41
C ARG A 9 31.81 -24.04 15.91
N ARG A 10 32.29 -25.02 16.68
CA ARG A 10 32.53 -24.83 18.12
C ARG A 10 33.66 -23.81 18.26
N VAL A 11 33.40 -22.69 18.92
CA VAL A 11 34.44 -21.72 19.27
C VAL A 11 34.95 -22.05 20.67
N SER A 12 36.26 -22.20 20.79
CA SER A 12 37.00 -22.34 22.05
C SER A 12 37.04 -21.00 22.78
N ILE A 13 36.78 -21.03 24.09
CA ILE A 13 36.93 -19.90 25.00
C ILE A 13 38.42 -19.51 25.05
N SER A 14 38.75 -18.22 24.89
CA SER A 14 40.09 -17.69 25.11
C SER A 14 40.39 -17.58 26.61
N ASP A 15 41.65 -17.84 26.99
CA ASP A 15 42.13 -17.87 28.38
C ASP A 15 42.18 -16.49 29.10
N ASP A 16 41.63 -15.43 28.50
CA ASP A 16 41.67 -14.07 29.06
C ASP A 16 40.34 -13.53 29.58
N GLY A 17 39.26 -14.33 29.52
CA GLY A 17 37.95 -13.94 30.05
C GLY A 17 37.30 -12.75 29.34
N SER A 18 37.82 -12.33 28.18
CA SER A 18 37.18 -11.33 27.32
C SER A 18 36.23 -11.99 26.33
N LEU A 19 34.98 -11.52 26.27
CA LEU A 19 33.98 -11.95 25.29
C LEU A 19 34.45 -11.51 23.89
N PRO A 20 34.54 -12.41 22.89
CA PRO A 20 34.87 -12.01 21.53
C PRO A 20 33.72 -11.19 20.93
N ASP A 21 34.09 -10.17 20.15
CA ASP A 21 33.17 -9.27 19.45
C ASP A 21 32.07 -10.04 18.69
N SER A 22 30.82 -9.71 19.06
CA SER A 22 29.55 -10.00 18.38
C SER A 22 29.42 -11.38 17.70
N HIS A 23 28.85 -12.35 18.42
CA HIS A 23 28.19 -13.49 17.79
C HIS A 23 27.02 -13.00 16.92
N GLU A 24 27.22 -12.89 15.60
CA GLU A 24 26.12 -12.68 14.66
C GLU A 24 25.16 -13.87 14.74
N LEU A 25 23.96 -13.61 15.28
CA LEU A 25 22.82 -14.51 15.21
C LEU A 25 22.56 -14.90 13.74
N PRO A 26 22.20 -16.16 13.43
CA PRO A 26 21.67 -16.52 12.13
C PRO A 26 20.28 -15.87 11.98
N ARG A 27 20.27 -14.60 11.59
CA ARG A 27 19.07 -13.85 11.28
C ARG A 27 18.56 -14.34 9.92
N PHE A 28 17.49 -15.12 9.94
CA PHE A 28 16.73 -15.46 8.74
C PHE A 28 15.70 -14.38 8.38
N SER A 29 15.59 -13.33 9.20
CA SER A 29 14.90 -12.09 8.86
C SER A 29 15.79 -11.21 7.98
N PHE A 30 15.19 -10.38 7.13
CA PHE A 30 15.85 -9.35 6.33
C PHE A 30 16.39 -8.20 7.22
N GLU A 31 17.13 -8.53 8.27
CA GLU A 31 17.66 -7.65 9.32
C GLU A 31 19.17 -7.41 9.12
N GLY A 32 19.53 -6.81 7.99
CA GLY A 32 20.81 -6.12 7.85
C GLY A 32 20.80 -4.71 8.45
N ASP A 33 19.80 -4.36 9.27
CA ASP A 33 19.56 -2.98 9.70
C ASP A 33 19.41 -2.94 11.24
N HIS A 34 20.30 -2.21 11.91
CA HIS A 34 20.36 -2.03 13.37
C HIS A 34 19.18 -1.23 13.95
N ARG A 35 18.02 -1.25 13.29
CA ARG A 35 16.83 -0.56 13.78
C ARG A 35 16.19 -1.40 14.88
N PRO A 36 15.88 -0.83 16.04
CA PRO A 36 15.11 -1.54 17.05
C PRO A 36 13.82 -2.02 16.40
N LEU A 37 13.51 -3.31 16.54
CA LEU A 37 12.25 -3.90 16.12
C LEU A 37 11.14 -2.94 16.52
N VAL A 38 10.50 -2.33 15.52
CA VAL A 38 9.34 -1.47 15.76
C VAL A 38 8.31 -2.41 16.34
N SER A 39 8.14 -2.38 17.67
CA SER A 39 7.13 -3.20 18.32
C SER A 39 5.84 -3.01 17.56
N THR A 40 5.11 -4.09 17.31
CA THR A 40 3.82 -4.06 16.62
C THR A 40 2.90 -3.00 17.24
N GLU A 41 3.09 -2.68 18.53
CA GLU A 41 2.51 -1.53 19.23
C GLU A 41 2.84 -0.14 18.66
N ARG A 42 4.07 0.16 18.20
CA ARG A 42 4.43 1.48 17.63
C ARG A 42 3.77 1.76 16.29
N LEU A 43 3.70 0.76 15.41
CA LEU A 43 2.95 0.87 14.14
C LEU A 43 1.44 0.94 14.40
N PHE A 44 0.94 0.20 15.40
CA PHE A 44 -0.46 0.26 15.81
C PHE A 44 -0.82 1.63 16.40
N ASN A 45 0.09 2.24 17.16
CA ASN A 45 -0.04 3.60 17.69
C ASN A 45 -0.03 4.66 16.57
N HIS A 46 0.76 4.43 15.51
CA HIS A 46 0.79 5.32 14.35
C HIS A 46 -0.50 5.28 13.53
N TRP A 47 -1.20 4.14 13.52
CA TRP A 47 -2.51 3.96 12.85
C TRP A 47 -3.72 4.24 13.76
N SER A 48 -3.53 4.26 15.08
CA SER A 48 -4.53 4.74 16.05
C SER A 48 -4.39 6.21 16.40
N ALA A 49 -3.47 6.94 15.76
CA ALA A 49 -3.26 8.36 15.95
C ALA A 49 -4.35 9.17 15.24
N ASP A 50 -5.58 9.02 15.73
CA ASP A 50 -6.52 10.12 15.86
C ASP A 50 -7.09 9.98 17.28
N GLU A 51 -6.70 10.94 18.13
CA GLU A 51 -7.03 11.13 19.55
C GLU A 51 -6.05 10.54 20.59
N GLU A 52 -5.59 11.45 21.45
CA GLU A 52 -4.67 11.27 22.58
C GLU A 52 -4.99 10.05 23.45
N THR A 53 -4.11 9.05 23.48
CA THR A 53 -3.86 8.26 24.70
C THR A 53 -2.41 7.79 24.70
N VAL A 54 -1.57 8.49 25.46
CA VAL A 54 -0.22 8.04 25.81
C VAL A 54 -0.36 6.90 26.83
N TYR A 55 -0.06 5.66 26.44
CA TYR A 55 0.17 4.58 27.39
C TYR A 55 1.60 4.72 27.91
N ASN A 56 1.75 5.24 29.13
CA ASN A 56 3.03 5.37 29.82
C ASN A 56 3.17 4.19 30.83
N PRO A 57 4.15 3.28 30.69
CA PRO A 57 4.38 2.23 31.67
C PRO A 57 5.20 2.78 32.83
N GLY A 58 4.54 3.32 33.84
CA GLY A 58 5.22 3.84 35.02
C GLY A 58 4.25 4.21 36.13
N PHE A 59 4.30 3.46 37.23
CA PHE A 59 3.59 3.77 38.45
C PHE A 59 4.00 5.14 39.03
N ASN A 60 2.98 5.84 39.54
CA ASN A 60 2.99 6.84 40.60
C ASN A 60 3.55 8.25 40.34
N THR A 61 2.64 9.21 40.24
CA THR A 61 2.63 10.32 41.23
C THR A 61 1.22 10.48 41.80
N MET A 62 1.14 10.45 43.13
CA MET A 62 -0.06 10.45 44.00
C MET A 62 -0.90 11.74 43.92
N LYS A 63 -0.71 12.57 42.90
CA LYS A 63 -1.31 13.90 42.76
C LYS A 63 -2.41 13.98 41.69
N SER A 64 -2.48 13.03 40.77
CA SER A 64 -3.57 12.92 39.77
C SER A 64 -4.78 12.13 40.26
N ALA A 65 -4.72 11.56 41.48
CA ALA A 65 -5.84 10.86 42.11
C ALA A 65 -6.88 11.78 42.78
N LEU A 66 -6.68 13.11 42.72
CA LEU A 66 -7.52 14.09 43.42
C LEU A 66 -8.46 14.89 42.51
N GLU A 67 -8.50 14.63 41.20
CA GLU A 67 -9.36 15.36 40.24
C GLU A 67 -10.43 14.49 39.54
N LEU A 68 -10.57 13.20 39.87
CA LEU A 68 -11.58 12.30 39.29
C LEU A 68 -12.61 11.84 40.32
N GLU A 69 -13.30 12.78 40.95
CA GLU A 69 -14.62 12.46 41.52
C GLU A 69 -15.63 12.36 40.37
N GLN A 70 -16.00 11.12 39.96
CA GLN A 70 -17.34 10.68 39.47
C GLN A 70 -17.38 9.57 38.38
N ASP A 71 -16.29 8.86 38.05
CA ASP A 71 -16.36 7.70 37.12
C ASP A 71 -16.31 6.35 37.88
N ILE A 72 -17.32 5.49 37.71
CA ILE A 72 -17.31 4.10 38.23
C ILE A 72 -16.70 3.20 37.16
N ILE A 73 -15.47 2.72 37.39
CA ILE A 73 -14.79 1.73 36.56
C ILE A 73 -15.15 0.32 37.05
N ILE A 74 -15.73 -0.51 36.18
CA ILE A 74 -16.10 -1.89 36.50
C ILE A 74 -14.95 -2.83 36.10
N ALA A 75 -14.32 -3.42 37.11
CA ALA A 75 -13.30 -4.45 37.00
C ALA A 75 -13.77 -5.78 37.67
N TRP A 76 -12.89 -6.78 37.70
CA TRP A 76 -13.10 -7.99 38.49
C TRP A 76 -13.08 -7.68 39.99
N ASP A 77 -13.86 -8.43 40.79
CA ASP A 77 -13.96 -8.19 42.24
C ASP A 77 -12.69 -8.63 43.01
N GLY A 78 -11.65 -9.10 42.29
CA GLY A 78 -10.32 -9.48 42.78
C GLY A 78 -9.59 -10.49 41.85
N PRO A 79 -8.32 -10.83 42.12
CA PRO A 79 -7.56 -11.80 41.31
C PRO A 79 -8.15 -13.23 41.31
N ASN A 80 -8.96 -13.57 42.31
CA ASN A 80 -9.63 -14.87 42.46
C ASN A 80 -11.13 -14.83 42.14
N ASP A 81 -11.62 -13.81 41.41
CA ASP A 81 -13.03 -13.70 41.06
C ASP A 81 -13.51 -14.96 40.30
N PRO A 82 -14.55 -15.68 40.77
CA PRO A 82 -15.08 -16.88 40.12
C PRO A 82 -15.77 -16.60 38.78
N ALA A 83 -16.10 -15.34 38.48
CA ALA A 83 -16.63 -14.92 37.19
C ALA A 83 -15.54 -14.86 36.10
N ASN A 84 -14.26 -14.77 36.49
CA ASN A 84 -13.13 -14.80 35.56
C ASN A 84 -12.89 -16.24 35.04
N PRO A 85 -12.94 -16.49 33.72
CA PRO A 85 -12.75 -17.82 33.13
C PRO A 85 -11.40 -18.50 33.47
N LEU A 86 -10.36 -17.71 33.78
CA LEU A 86 -9.07 -18.25 34.22
C LEU A 86 -9.13 -18.97 35.58
N ASN A 87 -10.12 -18.63 36.41
CA ASN A 87 -10.31 -19.17 37.76
C ASN A 87 -11.35 -20.30 37.83
N TRP A 88 -11.86 -20.77 36.68
CA TRP A 88 -12.79 -21.90 36.66
C TRP A 88 -12.15 -23.20 37.14
N SER A 89 -12.98 -24.12 37.67
CA SER A 89 -12.53 -25.45 38.06
C SER A 89 -11.95 -26.22 36.86
N GLN A 90 -11.00 -27.12 37.15
CA GLN A 90 -10.32 -27.90 36.12
C GLN A 90 -11.28 -28.75 35.27
N SER A 91 -12.33 -29.30 35.90
CA SER A 91 -13.39 -30.04 35.20
C SER A 91 -14.12 -29.17 34.18
N ARG A 92 -14.43 -27.93 34.56
CA ARG A 92 -15.12 -26.98 33.68
C ARG A 92 -14.25 -26.53 32.51
N LYS A 93 -12.96 -26.28 32.76
CA LYS A 93 -11.99 -25.97 31.69
C LYS A 93 -11.92 -27.10 30.67
N TRP A 94 -11.87 -28.35 31.13
CA TRP A 94 -11.87 -29.52 30.24
C TRP A 94 -13.16 -29.69 29.45
N VAL A 95 -14.33 -29.48 30.06
CA VAL A 95 -15.62 -29.51 29.36
C VAL A 95 -15.64 -28.49 28.21
N VAL A 96 -15.18 -27.26 28.47
CA VAL A 96 -15.08 -26.22 27.44
C VAL A 96 -14.10 -26.62 26.34
N THR A 97 -12.89 -27.06 26.68
CA THR A 97 -11.89 -27.53 25.71
C THR A 97 -12.45 -28.65 24.82
N MET A 98 -13.15 -29.63 25.40
CA MET A 98 -13.71 -30.75 24.64
C MET A 98 -14.82 -30.31 23.69
N LEU A 99 -15.74 -29.46 24.14
CA LEU A 99 -16.83 -28.96 23.29
C LEU A 99 -16.32 -28.12 22.12
N VAL A 100 -15.39 -27.23 22.41
CA VAL A 100 -14.74 -26.36 21.42
C VAL A 100 -13.94 -27.19 20.42
N SER A 101 -13.25 -28.25 20.88
CA SER A 101 -12.56 -29.20 19.99
C SER A 101 -13.52 -30.06 19.16
N MET A 102 -14.67 -30.45 19.71
CA MET A 102 -15.71 -31.16 18.95
C MET A 102 -16.29 -30.28 17.84
N PHE A 103 -16.50 -28.98 18.08
CA PHE A 103 -16.91 -28.06 17.03
C PHE A 103 -15.86 -27.95 15.92
N THR A 104 -14.57 -27.88 16.27
CA THR A 104 -13.50 -27.91 15.25
C THR A 104 -13.40 -29.24 14.53
N PHE A 105 -13.70 -30.35 15.20
CA PHE A 105 -13.72 -31.67 14.56
C PHE A 105 -14.80 -31.77 13.48
N ILE A 106 -15.99 -31.21 13.70
CA ILE A 106 -17.14 -31.33 12.79
C ILE A 106 -16.83 -30.80 11.38
N SER A 107 -16.16 -29.64 11.27
CA SER A 107 -16.02 -28.96 9.98
C SER A 107 -15.11 -29.70 8.98
N PRO A 108 -13.86 -30.08 9.32
CA PRO A 108 -13.03 -30.86 8.43
C PRO A 108 -13.50 -32.33 8.32
N PHE A 109 -14.20 -32.85 9.32
CA PHE A 109 -14.88 -34.14 9.18
C PHE A 109 -15.91 -34.08 8.04
N SER A 110 -16.81 -33.11 8.08
CA SER A 110 -17.85 -32.90 7.06
C SER A 110 -17.29 -32.58 5.67
N SER A 111 -16.15 -31.90 5.59
CA SER A 111 -15.53 -31.53 4.31
C SER A 111 -15.04 -32.74 3.53
N THR A 112 -14.37 -33.70 4.18
CA THR A 112 -13.71 -34.84 3.52
C THR A 112 -14.55 -36.10 3.47
N MET A 113 -15.62 -36.20 4.27
CA MET A 113 -16.51 -37.37 4.31
C MET A 113 -17.09 -37.77 2.94
N ILE A 114 -17.18 -36.83 2.00
CA ILE A 114 -17.72 -37.06 0.65
C ILE A 114 -16.67 -37.60 -0.33
N ALA A 115 -15.39 -37.64 0.02
CA ALA A 115 -14.31 -38.06 -0.88
C ALA A 115 -14.55 -39.43 -1.57
N PRO A 116 -14.92 -40.51 -0.86
CA PRO A 116 -15.12 -41.83 -1.51
C PRO A 116 -16.39 -41.92 -2.34
N VAL A 117 -17.38 -41.05 -2.11
CA VAL A 117 -18.69 -41.09 -2.79
C VAL A 117 -18.83 -40.01 -3.87
N LEU A 118 -17.78 -39.21 -4.07
CA LEU A 118 -17.73 -38.18 -5.08
C LEU A 118 -18.08 -38.69 -6.49
N PRO A 119 -17.63 -39.89 -6.94
CA PRO A 119 -18.13 -40.47 -8.20
C PRO A 119 -19.66 -40.60 -8.23
N THR A 120 -20.24 -41.21 -7.21
CA THR A 120 -21.69 -41.47 -7.12
C THR A 120 -22.52 -40.17 -7.15
N ILE A 121 -22.05 -39.12 -6.47
CA ILE A 121 -22.71 -37.80 -6.50
C ILE A 121 -22.59 -37.16 -7.89
N ALA A 122 -21.43 -37.31 -8.54
CA ALA A 122 -21.21 -36.77 -9.88
C ALA A 122 -22.11 -37.46 -10.92
N ASP A 123 -22.28 -38.78 -10.82
CA ASP A 123 -23.16 -39.55 -11.70
C ASP A 123 -24.63 -39.13 -11.53
N GLU A 124 -25.12 -39.01 -10.29
CA GLU A 124 -26.51 -38.63 -10.02
C GLU A 124 -26.83 -37.21 -10.54
N PHE A 125 -25.89 -36.27 -10.43
CA PHE A 125 -26.08 -34.88 -10.89
C PHE A 125 -25.59 -34.62 -12.32
N ASN A 126 -25.20 -35.65 -13.07
CA ASN A 126 -24.63 -35.55 -14.42
C ASN A 126 -23.50 -34.51 -14.50
N ILE A 127 -22.55 -34.58 -13.57
CA ILE A 127 -21.42 -33.65 -13.48
C ILE A 127 -20.26 -34.23 -14.30
N PRO A 128 -19.71 -33.48 -15.28
CA PRO A 128 -18.60 -33.95 -16.08
C PRO A 128 -17.36 -34.21 -15.23
N GLU A 129 -16.56 -35.19 -15.65
CA GLU A 129 -15.26 -35.49 -15.03
C GLU A 129 -14.31 -34.29 -15.10
N GLY A 130 -13.33 -34.26 -14.19
CA GLY A 130 -12.36 -33.18 -14.07
C GLY A 130 -12.75 -32.14 -13.00
N PHE A 131 -12.59 -30.85 -13.33
CA PHE A 131 -12.65 -29.75 -12.37
C PHE A 131 -13.97 -29.68 -11.57
N MET A 132 -15.12 -29.82 -12.25
CA MET A 132 -16.44 -29.65 -11.65
C MET A 132 -16.75 -30.73 -10.59
N ARG A 133 -16.25 -31.95 -10.78
CA ARG A 133 -16.37 -33.04 -9.81
C ARG A 133 -15.59 -32.72 -8.54
N GLN A 134 -14.34 -32.27 -8.68
CA GLN A 134 -13.51 -31.89 -7.53
C GLN A 134 -14.04 -30.64 -6.80
N LEU A 135 -14.67 -29.71 -7.54
CA LEU A 135 -15.26 -28.49 -6.98
C LEU A 135 -16.30 -28.77 -5.90
N ILE A 136 -17.06 -29.87 -5.99
CA ILE A 136 -18.02 -30.24 -4.94
C ILE A 136 -17.29 -30.44 -3.61
N MET A 137 -16.13 -31.09 -3.61
CA MET A 137 -15.33 -31.27 -2.40
C MET A 137 -14.72 -29.94 -1.92
N THR A 138 -14.06 -29.21 -2.82
CA THR A 138 -13.24 -28.04 -2.46
C THR A 138 -14.03 -26.76 -2.19
N ILE A 139 -15.26 -26.61 -2.70
CA ILE A 139 -16.05 -25.38 -2.48
C ILE A 139 -16.45 -25.16 -1.02
N PHE A 140 -16.54 -26.24 -0.23
CA PHE A 140 -16.69 -26.14 1.22
C PHE A 140 -15.48 -25.44 1.86
N LEU A 141 -14.27 -25.76 1.39
CA LEU A 141 -13.03 -25.16 1.90
C LEU A 141 -12.96 -23.67 1.58
N LEU A 142 -13.39 -23.29 0.38
CA LEU A 142 -13.48 -21.88 -0.01
C LEU A 142 -14.38 -21.08 0.94
N GLY A 143 -15.56 -21.63 1.29
CA GLY A 143 -16.42 -21.00 2.30
C GLY A 143 -15.79 -21.01 3.70
N TYR A 144 -15.18 -22.13 4.06
CA TYR A 144 -14.51 -22.36 5.34
C TYR A 144 -13.35 -21.40 5.61
N ALA A 145 -12.69 -20.91 4.56
CA ALA A 145 -11.61 -19.96 4.72
C ALA A 145 -12.02 -18.49 4.56
N GLN A 146 -13.17 -18.20 3.92
CA GLN A 146 -13.74 -16.85 3.92
C GLN A 146 -14.43 -16.52 5.25
N GLY A 147 -14.98 -17.53 5.94
CA GLY A 147 -15.72 -17.34 7.19
C GLY A 147 -14.97 -16.59 8.31
N PRO A 148 -13.67 -16.87 8.60
CA PRO A 148 -12.92 -16.22 9.67
C PRO A 148 -12.81 -14.70 9.53
N PHE A 149 -12.75 -14.16 8.31
CA PHE A 149 -12.67 -12.72 8.08
C PHE A 149 -13.84 -11.95 8.67
N VAL A 150 -15.03 -12.57 8.71
CA VAL A 150 -16.24 -11.96 9.30
C VAL A 150 -16.43 -12.45 10.74
N LEU A 151 -16.25 -13.74 10.99
CA LEU A 151 -16.59 -14.37 12.26
C LEU A 151 -15.58 -14.04 13.37
N ALA A 152 -14.29 -13.87 13.06
CA ALA A 152 -13.29 -13.53 14.07
C ALA A 152 -13.51 -12.12 14.65
N PRO A 153 -13.67 -11.04 13.85
CA PRO A 153 -13.94 -9.70 14.38
C PRO A 153 -15.28 -9.60 15.12
N LEU A 154 -16.33 -10.29 14.61
CA LEU A 154 -17.62 -10.32 15.30
C LEU A 154 -17.52 -10.96 16.69
N SER A 155 -16.66 -11.96 16.86
CA SER A 155 -16.47 -12.65 18.15
C SER A 155 -15.90 -11.75 19.23
N GLU A 156 -15.09 -10.76 18.83
CA GLU A 156 -14.49 -9.83 19.77
C GLU A 156 -15.41 -8.66 20.14
N ILE A 157 -16.55 -8.53 19.46
CA ILE A 157 -17.58 -7.52 19.71
C ILE A 157 -18.73 -8.15 20.52
N TYR A 158 -19.25 -9.28 20.05
CA TYR A 158 -20.43 -9.92 20.61
C TYR A 158 -20.11 -11.02 21.63
N GLY A 159 -18.85 -11.44 21.74
CA GLY A 159 -18.40 -12.55 22.57
C GLY A 159 -18.09 -13.81 21.74
N ARG A 160 -17.14 -14.62 22.22
CA ARG A 160 -16.63 -15.77 21.48
C ARG A 160 -17.66 -16.88 21.37
N VAL A 161 -18.35 -17.16 22.47
CA VAL A 161 -19.32 -18.26 22.51
C VAL A 161 -20.54 -17.93 21.69
N PHE A 162 -21.03 -16.68 21.75
CA PHE A 162 -22.18 -16.27 20.95
C PHE A 162 -21.97 -16.49 19.45
N VAL A 163 -20.84 -16.04 18.92
CA VAL A 163 -20.52 -16.18 17.49
C VAL A 163 -20.26 -17.65 17.13
N LEU A 164 -19.58 -18.41 17.98
CA LEU A 164 -19.36 -19.84 17.75
C LEU A 164 -20.68 -20.61 17.64
N GLN A 165 -21.66 -20.35 18.51
CA GLN A 165 -22.95 -21.04 18.49
C GLN A 165 -23.76 -20.68 17.23
N TYR A 166 -23.75 -19.41 16.81
CA TYR A 166 -24.50 -18.97 15.63
C TYR A 166 -23.89 -19.49 14.31
N ALA A 167 -22.57 -19.47 14.21
CA ALA A 167 -21.87 -20.00 13.04
C ALA A 167 -22.08 -21.52 12.88
N ASN A 168 -22.06 -22.28 13.98
CA ASN A 168 -22.42 -23.70 13.95
C ASN A 168 -23.88 -23.94 13.55
N LEU A 169 -24.81 -23.05 13.90
CA LEU A 169 -26.19 -23.14 13.44
C LEU A 169 -26.30 -22.93 11.92
N ILE A 170 -25.55 -21.96 11.36
CA ILE A 170 -25.46 -21.76 9.91
C ILE A 170 -24.93 -23.05 9.25
N TYR A 171 -23.83 -23.60 9.76
CA TYR A 171 -23.29 -24.87 9.28
C TYR A 171 -24.34 -25.98 9.34
N LEU A 172 -25.04 -26.15 10.47
CA LEU A 172 -26.04 -27.20 10.64
C LEU A 172 -27.17 -27.10 9.62
N ILE A 173 -27.71 -25.90 9.39
CA ILE A 173 -28.81 -25.66 8.44
C ILE A 173 -28.37 -26.04 7.02
N PHE A 174 -27.23 -25.49 6.56
CA PHE A 174 -26.79 -25.69 5.20
C PHE A 174 -26.20 -27.09 4.96
N ASN A 175 -25.54 -27.70 5.94
CA ASN A 175 -25.11 -29.08 5.87
C ASN A 175 -26.32 -30.04 5.80
N THR A 176 -27.38 -29.78 6.57
CA THR A 176 -28.62 -30.56 6.46
C THR A 176 -29.25 -30.39 5.07
N ALA A 177 -29.25 -29.18 4.53
CA ALA A 177 -29.77 -28.88 3.19
C ALA A 177 -29.02 -29.62 2.07
N CYS A 178 -27.71 -29.88 2.22
CA CYS A 178 -26.95 -30.70 1.27
C CYS A 178 -27.53 -32.12 1.09
N GLY A 179 -28.08 -32.73 2.15
CA GLY A 179 -28.73 -34.04 2.07
C GLY A 179 -30.04 -34.03 1.26
N PHE A 180 -30.67 -32.86 1.13
CA PHE A 180 -31.89 -32.65 0.33
C PHE A 180 -31.62 -32.07 -1.06
N ALA A 181 -30.36 -31.85 -1.44
CA ALA A 181 -30.01 -31.29 -2.72
C ALA A 181 -30.46 -32.22 -3.88
N GLN A 182 -31.06 -31.60 -4.90
CA GLN A 182 -31.52 -32.28 -6.12
C GLN A 182 -30.75 -31.84 -7.37
N THR A 183 -29.97 -30.76 -7.27
CA THR A 183 -29.20 -30.21 -8.39
C THR A 183 -27.76 -29.90 -7.97
N LYS A 184 -26.84 -29.88 -8.95
CA LYS A 184 -25.45 -29.47 -8.72
C LYS A 184 -25.32 -28.06 -8.16
N GLN A 185 -26.16 -27.11 -8.59
CA GLN A 185 -26.11 -25.73 -8.13
C GLN A 185 -26.51 -25.62 -6.65
N GLN A 186 -27.56 -26.35 -6.23
CA GLN A 186 -27.95 -26.43 -4.82
C GLN A 186 -26.83 -27.05 -3.99
N MET A 187 -26.21 -28.14 -4.46
CA MET A 187 -25.10 -28.79 -3.76
C MET A 187 -23.92 -27.82 -3.56
N LEU A 188 -23.51 -27.10 -4.61
CA LEU A 188 -22.42 -26.13 -4.53
C LEU A 188 -22.74 -24.97 -3.59
N ALA A 189 -23.93 -24.38 -3.68
CA ALA A 189 -24.34 -23.25 -2.84
C ALA A 189 -24.47 -23.65 -1.36
N PHE A 190 -25.13 -24.76 -1.06
CA PHE A 190 -25.29 -25.23 0.32
C PHE A 190 -23.94 -25.62 0.94
N ARG A 191 -23.05 -26.27 0.18
CA ARG A 191 -21.70 -26.59 0.68
C ARG A 191 -20.85 -25.36 0.95
N PHE A 192 -20.90 -24.34 0.09
CA PHE A 192 -20.20 -23.08 0.32
C PHE A 192 -20.67 -22.38 1.60
N LEU A 193 -21.99 -22.28 1.79
CA LEU A 193 -22.59 -21.65 2.97
C LEU A 193 -22.36 -22.46 4.25
N ALA A 194 -22.38 -23.80 4.16
CA ALA A 194 -21.98 -24.68 5.26
C ALA A 194 -20.51 -24.45 5.63
N GLY A 195 -19.63 -24.28 4.64
CA GLY A 195 -18.22 -23.93 4.84
C GLY A 195 -18.06 -22.68 5.70
N ILE A 196 -18.73 -21.58 5.33
CA ILE A 196 -18.68 -20.30 6.08
C ILE A 196 -19.06 -20.51 7.55
N GLY A 197 -20.16 -21.22 7.84
CA GLY A 197 -20.57 -21.53 9.21
C GLY A 197 -19.56 -22.41 9.95
N GLY A 198 -18.98 -23.38 9.23
CA GLY A 198 -17.99 -24.32 9.77
C GLY A 198 -16.64 -23.68 10.10
N ALA A 199 -16.37 -22.46 9.64
CA ALA A 199 -15.11 -21.76 9.83
C ALA A 199 -14.87 -21.20 11.25
N ALA A 200 -15.96 -20.84 11.96
CA ALA A 200 -15.85 -20.17 13.25
C ALA A 200 -15.00 -20.92 14.29
N PRO A 201 -15.15 -22.25 14.48
CA PRO A 201 -14.32 -22.98 15.42
C PRO A 201 -12.82 -22.78 15.16
N GLN A 202 -12.35 -22.86 13.91
CA GLN A 202 -10.92 -22.69 13.63
C GLN A 202 -10.38 -21.34 14.10
N ALA A 203 -11.11 -20.26 13.85
CA ALA A 203 -10.68 -18.91 14.19
C ALA A 203 -10.81 -18.61 15.71
N LEU A 204 -11.85 -19.18 16.34
CA LEU A 204 -12.25 -18.81 17.69
C LEU A 204 -11.68 -19.72 18.78
N CYS A 205 -11.43 -21.00 18.48
CA CYS A 205 -11.02 -22.00 19.48
C CYS A 205 -9.70 -21.64 20.17
N ASN A 206 -8.71 -21.16 19.42
CA ASN A 206 -7.44 -20.69 20.01
C ASN A 206 -7.66 -19.51 20.97
N GLY A 207 -8.58 -18.60 20.64
CA GLY A 207 -8.97 -17.49 21.52
C GLY A 207 -9.71 -17.96 22.77
N VAL A 208 -10.63 -18.93 22.65
CA VAL A 208 -11.33 -19.52 23.80
C VAL A 208 -10.36 -20.22 24.75
N LEU A 209 -9.41 -21.00 24.21
CA LEU A 209 -8.38 -21.64 25.01
C LEU A 209 -7.48 -20.61 25.71
N ALA A 210 -7.16 -19.51 25.02
CA ALA A 210 -6.38 -18.42 25.60
C ALA A 210 -7.09 -17.71 26.77
N ASP A 211 -8.41 -17.59 26.71
CA ASP A 211 -9.23 -16.97 27.75
C ASP A 211 -9.44 -17.89 28.98
N THR A 212 -9.40 -19.22 28.80
CA THR A 212 -9.68 -20.19 29.89
C THR A 212 -8.42 -20.77 30.54
N TRP A 213 -7.32 -20.90 29.80
CA TRP A 213 -6.08 -21.54 30.27
C TRP A 213 -4.97 -20.51 30.49
N ARG A 214 -4.29 -20.64 31.65
CA ARG A 214 -3.08 -19.87 31.96
C ARG A 214 -1.96 -20.24 30.98
N LYS A 215 -1.01 -19.32 30.76
CA LYS A 215 0.02 -19.44 29.72
C LYS A 215 0.81 -20.74 29.83
N GLU A 216 1.09 -21.19 31.05
CA GLU A 216 1.90 -22.36 31.38
C GLU A 216 1.16 -23.69 31.17
N GLU A 217 -0.18 -23.68 31.22
CA GLU A 217 -1.00 -24.90 31.14
C GLU A 217 -1.69 -25.07 29.78
N ARG A 218 -1.68 -24.02 28.96
CA ARG A 218 -2.41 -23.92 27.69
C ARG A 218 -2.04 -25.02 26.68
N GLY A 219 -0.80 -25.48 26.69
CA GLY A 219 -0.31 -26.52 25.78
C GLY A 219 -1.11 -27.83 25.86
N LYS A 220 -1.61 -28.19 27.04
CA LYS A 220 -2.44 -29.41 27.23
C LYS A 220 -3.77 -29.31 26.50
N GLY A 221 -4.42 -28.15 26.53
CA GLY A 221 -5.68 -27.90 25.83
C GLY A 221 -5.49 -27.83 24.31
N GLN A 222 -4.42 -27.17 23.86
CA GLN A 222 -4.06 -27.08 22.44
C GLN A 222 -3.73 -28.44 21.81
N ALA A 223 -3.12 -29.36 22.57
CA ALA A 223 -2.80 -30.69 22.07
C ALA A 223 -4.06 -31.51 21.70
N ILE A 224 -5.10 -31.50 22.54
CA ILE A 224 -6.36 -32.21 22.25
C ILE A 224 -7.11 -31.57 21.09
N TYR A 225 -7.17 -30.24 21.06
CA TYR A 225 -7.73 -29.48 19.96
C TYR A 225 -7.03 -29.80 18.63
N GLY A 226 -5.70 -29.75 18.61
CA GLY A 226 -4.88 -30.04 17.44
C GLY A 226 -5.08 -31.48 16.97
N MET A 227 -5.06 -32.44 17.90
CA MET A 227 -5.26 -33.86 17.59
C MET A 227 -6.61 -34.12 16.90
N LEU A 228 -7.71 -33.61 17.45
CA LEU A 228 -9.04 -33.81 16.88
C LEU A 228 -9.17 -33.15 15.49
N THR A 229 -8.56 -31.98 15.30
CA THR A 229 -8.58 -31.26 14.03
C THR A 229 -7.97 -32.09 12.90
N TRP A 230 -6.83 -32.74 13.13
CA TRP A 230 -6.09 -33.49 12.08
C TRP A 230 -6.53 -34.95 11.92
N ILE A 231 -7.11 -35.56 12.95
CA ILE A 231 -7.72 -36.89 12.84
C ILE A 231 -9.02 -36.82 12.02
N SER A 232 -9.77 -35.73 12.15
CA SER A 232 -11.08 -35.57 11.49
C SER A 232 -11.07 -35.81 9.97
N PRO A 233 -10.16 -35.24 9.14
CA PRO A 233 -10.17 -35.46 7.70
C PRO A 233 -9.82 -36.89 7.28
N CYS A 234 -9.17 -37.67 8.17
CA CYS A 234 -8.77 -39.05 7.91
C CYS A 234 -9.88 -40.05 8.27
N VAL A 235 -10.60 -39.81 9.37
CA VAL A 235 -11.67 -40.71 9.82
C VAL A 235 -12.95 -40.49 9.00
N ALA A 236 -13.20 -39.27 8.53
CA ALA A 236 -14.45 -38.97 7.85
C ALA A 236 -14.67 -39.77 6.55
N PRO A 237 -13.69 -39.90 5.63
CA PRO A 237 -13.86 -40.72 4.44
C PRO A 237 -14.20 -42.18 4.78
N ILE A 238 -13.67 -42.73 5.88
CA ILE A 238 -14.00 -44.09 6.34
C ILE A 238 -15.49 -44.18 6.69
N CYS A 239 -15.98 -43.25 7.50
CA CYS A 239 -17.41 -43.18 7.83
C CYS A 239 -18.26 -42.97 6.57
N GLY A 240 -17.85 -42.08 5.66
CA GLY A 240 -18.55 -41.79 4.41
C GLY A 240 -18.68 -43.01 3.50
N ALA A 241 -17.61 -43.80 3.36
CA ALA A 241 -17.60 -45.02 2.57
C ALA A 241 -18.62 -46.05 3.11
N TYR A 242 -18.54 -46.40 4.41
CA TYR A 242 -19.42 -47.40 5.01
C TYR A 242 -20.90 -46.96 5.09
N ILE A 243 -21.16 -45.67 5.37
CA ILE A 243 -22.53 -45.12 5.38
C ILE A 243 -23.15 -45.19 3.98
N SER A 244 -22.38 -44.82 2.95
CA SER A 244 -22.89 -44.82 1.59
C SER A 244 -23.10 -46.22 1.01
N GLN A 245 -22.24 -47.19 1.38
CA GLN A 245 -22.43 -48.59 0.99
C GLN A 245 -23.69 -49.21 1.63
N SER A 246 -24.04 -48.80 2.84
CA SER A 246 -25.16 -49.39 3.59
C SER A 246 -26.51 -48.75 3.28
N VAL A 247 -26.54 -47.44 2.96
CA VAL A 247 -27.80 -46.69 2.82
C VAL A 247 -27.82 -45.80 1.57
N SER A 248 -27.18 -44.62 1.63
CA SER A 248 -27.12 -43.65 0.54
C SER A 248 -26.11 -42.56 0.89
N TRP A 249 -25.50 -41.92 -0.11
CA TRP A 249 -24.60 -40.78 0.10
C TRP A 249 -25.29 -39.60 0.82
N ARG A 250 -26.62 -39.45 0.72
CA ARG A 250 -27.37 -38.37 1.43
C ARG A 250 -27.25 -38.46 2.94
N TRP A 251 -27.14 -39.68 3.47
CA TRP A 251 -27.01 -39.92 4.90
C TRP A 251 -25.69 -39.41 5.47
N ILE A 252 -24.68 -39.14 4.64
CA ILE A 252 -23.42 -38.49 5.05
C ILE A 252 -23.72 -37.11 5.66
N PHE A 253 -24.60 -36.35 5.01
CA PHE A 253 -25.01 -35.02 5.48
C PHE A 253 -25.94 -35.09 6.70
N TRP A 254 -26.86 -36.04 6.73
CA TRP A 254 -27.79 -36.16 7.86
C TRP A 254 -27.10 -36.67 9.14
N THR A 255 -26.21 -37.65 9.03
CA THR A 255 -25.44 -38.17 10.17
C THR A 255 -24.53 -37.10 10.78
N THR A 256 -23.80 -36.34 9.95
CA THR A 256 -22.99 -35.21 10.43
C THR A 256 -23.84 -34.11 11.05
N SER A 257 -25.04 -33.86 10.51
CA SER A 257 -26.00 -32.90 11.10
C SER A 257 -26.52 -33.37 12.45
N ILE A 258 -26.86 -34.65 12.61
CA ILE A 258 -27.28 -35.24 13.89
C ILE A 258 -26.16 -35.11 14.94
N PHE A 259 -24.93 -35.47 14.56
CA PHE A 259 -23.77 -35.31 15.43
C PHE A 259 -23.57 -33.85 15.85
N THR A 260 -23.73 -32.93 14.91
CA THR A 260 -23.67 -31.48 15.16
C THR A 260 -24.77 -31.01 16.11
N VAL A 261 -26.01 -31.50 15.98
CA VAL A 261 -27.10 -31.18 16.91
C VAL A 261 -26.75 -31.63 18.33
N VAL A 262 -26.20 -32.83 18.51
CA VAL A 262 -25.79 -33.33 19.83
C VAL A 262 -24.72 -32.44 20.45
N VAL A 263 -23.70 -32.08 19.69
CA VAL A 263 -22.63 -31.18 20.16
C VAL A 263 -23.17 -29.78 20.44
N GLN A 264 -24.03 -29.25 19.57
CA GLN A 264 -24.66 -27.93 19.67
C GLN A 264 -25.55 -27.83 20.93
N VAL A 265 -26.42 -28.81 21.17
CA VAL A 265 -27.28 -28.86 22.36
C VAL A 265 -26.44 -28.93 23.63
N THR A 266 -25.42 -29.79 23.63
CA THR A 266 -24.50 -29.90 24.78
C THR A 266 -23.76 -28.58 25.01
N ALA A 267 -23.29 -27.93 23.95
CA ALA A 267 -22.62 -26.64 24.04
C ALA A 267 -23.55 -25.54 24.53
N LEU A 268 -24.82 -25.50 24.12
CA LEU A 268 -25.78 -24.51 24.63
C LEU A 268 -25.99 -24.61 26.14
N VAL A 269 -25.88 -25.81 26.71
CA VAL A 269 -26.04 -26.05 28.15
C VAL A 269 -24.75 -25.76 28.93
N PHE A 270 -23.60 -26.23 28.43
CA PHE A 270 -22.34 -26.25 29.20
C PHE A 270 -21.35 -25.15 28.81
N LEU A 271 -21.40 -24.61 27.59
CA LEU A 271 -20.47 -23.58 27.11
C LEU A 271 -20.97 -22.19 27.53
N ARG A 272 -20.26 -21.57 28.48
CA ARG A 272 -20.51 -20.19 28.91
C ARG A 272 -19.50 -19.25 28.29
N GLU A 273 -19.89 -17.99 28.11
CA GLU A 273 -19.02 -16.95 27.56
C GLU A 273 -17.67 -16.91 28.27
N THR A 274 -16.59 -16.89 27.49
CA THR A 274 -15.20 -16.91 27.94
C THR A 274 -14.52 -15.56 27.74
N PHE A 275 -15.08 -14.69 26.89
CA PHE A 275 -14.44 -13.42 26.57
C PHE A 275 -14.64 -12.39 27.69
N ALA A 276 -13.55 -12.07 28.40
CA ALA A 276 -13.55 -11.15 29.55
C ALA A 276 -14.23 -9.79 29.27
N PRO A 277 -13.96 -9.10 28.14
CA PRO A 277 -14.63 -7.83 27.83
C PRO A 277 -16.15 -7.95 27.68
N ALA A 278 -16.65 -9.05 27.08
CA ALA A 278 -18.09 -9.26 26.93
C ALA A 278 -18.77 -9.55 28.28
N ILE A 279 -18.09 -10.29 29.18
CA ILE A 279 -18.60 -10.58 30.52
C ILE A 279 -18.72 -9.28 31.34
N LEU A 280 -17.68 -8.46 31.34
CA LEU A 280 -17.66 -7.19 32.08
C LEU A 280 -18.63 -6.16 31.47
N ALA A 281 -18.78 -6.10 30.14
CA ALA A 281 -19.77 -5.27 29.48
C ALA A 281 -21.21 -5.63 29.91
N LYS A 282 -21.48 -6.93 30.09
CA LYS A 282 -22.78 -7.40 30.61
C LYS A 282 -22.99 -7.00 32.08
N LYS A 283 -21.96 -7.09 32.93
CA LYS A 283 -21.99 -6.62 34.33
C LYS A 283 -22.24 -5.10 34.37
N ALA A 284 -21.56 -4.33 33.53
CA ALA A 284 -21.76 -2.90 33.38
C ALA A 284 -23.15 -2.50 32.90
N LYS A 285 -23.72 -3.21 31.94
CA LYS A 285 -25.09 -2.96 31.49
C LYS A 285 -26.13 -3.18 32.61
N HIS A 286 -25.92 -4.19 33.46
CA HIS A 286 -26.79 -4.43 34.62
C HIS A 286 -26.66 -3.32 35.67
N ILE A 287 -25.44 -2.88 35.98
CA ILE A 287 -25.19 -1.79 36.93
C ILE A 287 -25.73 -0.46 36.39
N ARG A 288 -25.52 -0.14 35.10
CA ARG A 288 -26.12 1.02 34.43
C ARG A 288 -27.65 1.00 34.52
N LYS A 289 -28.27 -0.17 34.34
CA LYS A 289 -29.73 -0.32 34.43
C LYS A 289 -30.23 -0.18 35.88
N ALA A 290 -29.49 -0.70 36.86
CA ALA A 290 -29.81 -0.58 38.28
C ALA A 290 -29.61 0.86 38.82
N MET A 291 -28.65 1.60 38.27
CA MET A 291 -28.37 3.02 38.60
C MET A 291 -29.34 4.00 37.91
N LYS A 292 -30.11 3.55 36.92
CA LYS A 292 -31.03 4.38 36.12
C LYS A 292 -32.20 4.83 36.99
N GLY A 293 -32.08 6.02 37.59
CA GLY A 293 -33.09 6.65 38.45
C GLY A 293 -32.60 7.14 39.81
N ILE A 294 -31.35 6.87 40.21
CA ILE A 294 -30.81 7.24 41.54
C ILE A 294 -29.79 8.40 41.44
N ARG A 295 -28.91 8.38 40.44
CA ARG A 295 -27.97 9.47 40.08
C ARG A 295 -27.80 9.49 38.56
N GLN A 296 -28.04 10.62 37.91
CA GLN A 296 -27.93 10.77 36.43
C GLN A 296 -26.54 11.24 35.97
N ASP A 297 -25.69 11.56 36.93
CA ASP A 297 -24.42 12.27 36.85
C ASP A 297 -23.19 11.35 36.91
N VAL A 298 -23.37 10.05 37.16
CA VAL A 298 -22.25 9.09 37.27
C VAL A 298 -22.10 8.28 35.98
N VAL A 299 -20.95 8.41 35.32
CA VAL A 299 -20.62 7.63 34.11
C VAL A 299 -19.98 6.30 34.53
N VAL A 300 -20.69 5.20 34.26
CA VAL A 300 -20.17 3.84 34.50
C VAL A 300 -19.43 3.37 33.26
N ARG A 301 -18.13 3.04 33.33
CA ARG A 301 -17.30 2.54 32.21
C ARG A 301 -16.65 1.19 32.57
N THR A 302 -16.39 0.33 31.58
CA THR A 302 -15.55 -0.87 31.81
C THR A 302 -14.08 -0.58 31.46
N GLU A 303 -13.14 -1.34 32.01
CA GLU A 303 -11.69 -1.24 31.68
C GLU A 303 -11.39 -1.42 30.18
N TYR A 304 -12.32 -1.99 29.41
CA TYR A 304 -12.17 -2.28 27.99
C TYR A 304 -13.03 -1.38 27.07
N GLU A 305 -13.80 -0.44 27.62
CA GLU A 305 -14.72 0.43 26.87
C GLU A 305 -13.97 1.63 26.27
N THR A 306 -13.64 1.54 24.98
CA THR A 306 -13.16 2.68 24.19
C THR A 306 -14.36 3.46 23.65
N GLY A 307 -14.36 4.79 23.75
CA GLY A 307 -15.47 5.68 23.33
C GLY A 307 -15.80 5.71 21.83
N ASN A 308 -15.36 4.71 21.07
CA ASN A 308 -15.45 4.67 19.62
C ASN A 308 -16.79 4.13 19.11
N ARG A 309 -17.30 4.76 18.03
CA ARG A 309 -18.55 4.38 17.35
C ARG A 309 -18.42 2.94 16.83
N PHE A 310 -19.47 2.12 17.02
CA PHE A 310 -19.52 0.69 16.65
C PHE A 310 -18.96 0.37 15.26
N SER A 311 -19.25 1.22 14.25
CA SER A 311 -18.75 1.04 12.88
C SER A 311 -17.24 1.23 12.75
N LYS A 312 -16.62 2.12 13.54
CA LYS A 312 -15.17 2.34 13.54
C LYS A 312 -14.42 1.14 14.14
N ILE A 313 -14.95 0.54 15.21
CA ILE A 313 -14.36 -0.66 15.84
C ILE A 313 -14.46 -1.86 14.89
N LEU A 314 -15.62 -2.06 14.28
CA LEU A 314 -15.84 -3.15 13.32
C LEU A 314 -14.96 -2.97 12.07
N ARG A 315 -14.88 -1.76 11.49
CA ARG A 315 -14.02 -1.46 10.35
C ARG A 315 -12.54 -1.69 10.68
N LYS A 316 -12.06 -1.19 11.82
CA LYS A 316 -10.66 -1.36 12.25
C LYS A 316 -10.29 -2.85 12.42
N ARG A 317 -11.20 -3.67 12.97
CA ARG A 317 -10.96 -5.09 13.21
C ARG A 317 -11.16 -5.97 11.97
N LEU A 318 -12.01 -5.56 11.02
CA LEU A 318 -12.18 -6.26 9.74
C LEU A 318 -11.02 -6.01 8.77
N ILE A 319 -10.43 -4.81 8.77
CA ILE A 319 -9.36 -4.44 7.82
C ILE A 319 -8.00 -4.99 8.27
N LEU A 320 -7.78 -5.15 9.58
CA LEU A 320 -6.50 -5.54 10.15
C LEU A 320 -5.91 -6.85 9.57
N PRO A 321 -6.68 -7.95 9.42
CA PRO A 321 -6.15 -9.17 8.82
C PRO A 321 -5.74 -9.01 7.35
N PHE A 322 -6.44 -8.16 6.59
CA PHE A 322 -6.08 -7.89 5.19
C PHE A 322 -4.79 -7.09 5.09
N ILE A 323 -4.60 -6.08 5.95
CA ILE A 323 -3.33 -5.34 6.01
C ILE A 323 -2.19 -6.31 6.33
N MET A 324 -2.33 -7.09 7.40
CA MET A 324 -1.30 -8.05 7.82
C MET A 324 -0.96 -9.05 6.71
N MET A 325 -1.97 -9.60 6.03
CA MET A 325 -1.80 -10.52 4.90
C MET A 325 -1.09 -9.89 3.70
N PHE A 326 -1.35 -8.63 3.37
CA PHE A 326 -0.78 -7.99 2.18
C PHE A 326 0.52 -7.19 2.42
N THR A 327 0.82 -6.78 3.66
CA THR A 327 1.96 -5.90 3.94
C THR A 327 3.12 -6.57 4.67
N HIS A 328 2.93 -7.70 5.35
CA HIS A 328 3.97 -8.33 6.16
C HIS A 328 4.51 -9.61 5.52
N PRO A 329 5.74 -9.62 4.95
CA PRO A 329 6.33 -10.83 4.38
C PRO A 329 6.48 -11.97 5.40
N ALA A 330 6.67 -11.61 6.67
CA ALA A 330 6.77 -12.56 7.78
C ALA A 330 5.47 -13.34 8.02
N THR A 331 4.27 -12.83 7.67
CA THR A 331 3.03 -13.63 7.69
C THR A 331 2.79 -14.33 6.36
N GLN A 332 3.14 -13.69 5.26
CA GLN A 332 2.92 -14.22 3.90
C GLN A 332 3.65 -15.53 3.67
N ALA A 333 4.96 -15.58 3.91
CA ALA A 333 5.77 -16.77 3.65
C ALA A 333 5.28 -18.03 4.41
N PRO A 334 5.07 -18.01 5.74
CA PRO A 334 4.53 -19.15 6.47
C PRO A 334 3.10 -19.51 6.07
N SER A 335 2.28 -18.53 5.67
CA SER A 335 0.90 -18.76 5.20
C SER A 335 0.86 -19.44 3.83
N ILE A 336 1.69 -19.03 2.87
CA ILE A 336 1.84 -19.70 1.56
C ILE A 336 2.29 -21.14 1.77
N TYR A 337 3.30 -21.33 2.61
CA TYR A 337 3.82 -22.67 2.89
C TYR A 337 2.75 -23.59 3.49
N ARG A 338 1.93 -23.07 4.41
CA ARG A 338 0.80 -23.82 5.00
C ARG A 338 -0.31 -24.09 3.99
N ALA A 339 -0.67 -23.12 3.16
CA ALA A 339 -1.64 -23.31 2.08
C ALA A 339 -1.19 -24.40 1.10
N TYR A 340 0.09 -24.42 0.75
CA TYR A 340 0.69 -25.49 -0.06
C TYR A 340 0.59 -26.86 0.63
N LEU A 341 1.02 -26.98 1.89
CA LEU A 341 0.92 -28.25 2.64
C LEU A 341 -0.54 -28.73 2.75
N TYR A 342 -1.47 -27.81 3.01
CA TYR A 342 -2.90 -28.12 3.13
C TYR A 342 -3.49 -28.56 1.79
N GLY A 343 -3.13 -27.89 0.68
CA GLY A 343 -3.54 -28.28 -0.66
C GLY A 343 -3.03 -29.67 -1.05
N VAL A 344 -1.76 -29.99 -0.76
CA VAL A 344 -1.20 -31.33 -0.99
C VAL A 344 -1.95 -32.38 -0.18
N MET A 345 -2.30 -32.10 1.08
CA MET A 345 -3.09 -33.02 1.90
C MET A 345 -4.44 -33.33 1.24
N TYR A 346 -5.19 -32.32 0.80
CA TYR A 346 -6.50 -32.53 0.17
C TYR A 346 -6.41 -33.25 -1.17
N LEU A 347 -5.37 -32.97 -1.96
CA LEU A 347 -5.10 -33.71 -3.19
C LEU A 347 -4.89 -35.20 -2.89
N MET A 348 -4.01 -35.53 -1.95
CA MET A 348 -3.79 -36.90 -1.52
C MET A 348 -5.08 -37.55 -0.99
N LEU A 349 -5.84 -36.84 -0.15
CA LEU A 349 -7.10 -37.36 0.37
C LEU A 349 -8.08 -37.73 -0.75
N SER A 350 -8.13 -36.94 -1.82
CA SER A 350 -9.01 -37.21 -2.95
C SER A 350 -8.53 -38.34 -3.87
N THR A 351 -7.24 -38.65 -3.90
CA THR A 351 -6.69 -39.72 -4.76
C THR A 351 -6.74 -41.10 -4.14
N PHE A 352 -6.97 -41.24 -2.83
CA PHE A 352 -7.00 -42.55 -2.16
C PHE A 352 -8.02 -43.54 -2.75
N PRO A 353 -9.29 -43.15 -2.98
CA PRO A 353 -10.27 -44.06 -3.57
C PRO A 353 -9.87 -44.49 -4.98
N LEU A 354 -9.22 -43.60 -5.75
CA LEU A 354 -8.72 -43.90 -7.09
C LEU A 354 -7.54 -44.89 -7.04
N VAL A 355 -6.52 -44.60 -6.22
CA VAL A 355 -5.33 -45.44 -6.13
C VAL A 355 -5.67 -46.83 -5.59
N PHE A 356 -6.36 -46.93 -4.46
CA PHE A 356 -6.65 -48.22 -3.85
C PHE A 356 -7.80 -48.97 -4.55
N GLY A 357 -8.72 -48.25 -5.21
CA GLY A 357 -9.78 -48.85 -6.01
C GLY A 357 -9.30 -49.35 -7.37
N GLU A 358 -8.59 -48.53 -8.14
CA GLU A 358 -8.22 -48.84 -9.54
C GLU A 358 -6.90 -49.61 -9.67
N VAL A 359 -5.91 -49.37 -8.78
CA VAL A 359 -4.59 -50.02 -8.88
C VAL A 359 -4.52 -51.30 -8.04
N TYR A 360 -5.22 -51.32 -6.91
CA TYR A 360 -5.18 -52.42 -5.94
C TYR A 360 -6.48 -53.23 -5.86
N ASP A 361 -7.47 -52.92 -6.71
CA ASP A 361 -8.76 -53.60 -6.80
C ASP A 361 -9.49 -53.75 -5.44
N MET A 362 -9.33 -52.78 -4.55
CA MET A 362 -10.00 -52.79 -3.25
C MET A 362 -11.42 -52.24 -3.35
N ASP A 363 -12.36 -52.89 -2.67
CA ASP A 363 -13.71 -52.34 -2.48
C ASP A 363 -13.67 -50.97 -1.77
N VAL A 364 -14.65 -50.09 -2.01
CA VAL A 364 -14.69 -48.70 -1.50
C VAL A 364 -14.51 -48.64 0.02
N GLY A 365 -15.10 -49.57 0.77
CA GLY A 365 -14.92 -49.68 2.22
C GLY A 365 -13.47 -49.99 2.59
N SER A 366 -12.92 -51.07 2.04
CA SER A 366 -11.52 -51.49 2.27
C SER A 366 -10.50 -50.45 1.80
N ALA A 367 -10.73 -49.82 0.66
CA ALA A 367 -9.90 -48.74 0.11
C ALA A 367 -9.86 -47.54 1.08
N SER A 368 -10.99 -47.20 1.71
CA SER A 368 -11.06 -46.11 2.68
C SER A 368 -10.27 -46.39 3.97
N LEU A 369 -10.08 -47.66 4.38
CA LEU A 369 -9.28 -47.96 5.57
C LEU A 369 -7.83 -47.48 5.45
N ASN A 370 -7.32 -47.29 4.22
CA ASN A 370 -5.98 -46.74 3.99
C ASN A 370 -5.83 -45.29 4.48
N TYR A 371 -6.92 -44.52 4.68
CA TYR A 371 -6.86 -43.21 5.33
C TYR A 371 -6.30 -43.26 6.77
N LEU A 372 -6.34 -44.42 7.43
CA LEU A 372 -5.71 -44.63 8.74
C LEU A 372 -4.19 -44.44 8.69
N SER A 373 -3.54 -44.68 7.54
CA SER A 373 -2.10 -44.42 7.38
C SER A 373 -1.77 -42.94 7.61
N MET A 374 -2.59 -42.03 7.07
CA MET A 374 -2.40 -40.59 7.25
C MET A 374 -2.77 -40.15 8.66
N CYS A 375 -3.81 -40.75 9.27
CA CYS A 375 -4.15 -40.55 10.68
C CYS A 375 -2.98 -40.92 11.61
N LEU A 376 -2.36 -42.09 11.38
CA LEU A 376 -1.21 -42.55 12.15
C LEU A 376 -0.02 -41.59 12.00
N GLY A 377 0.26 -41.13 10.77
CA GLY A 377 1.32 -40.16 10.54
C GLY A 377 1.07 -38.81 11.23
N PHE A 378 -0.15 -38.28 11.23
CA PHE A 378 -0.48 -37.08 11.98
C PHE A 378 -0.34 -37.26 13.50
N MET A 379 -0.75 -38.40 14.04
CA MET A 379 -0.58 -38.69 15.47
C MET A 379 0.90 -38.76 15.84
N ILE A 380 1.71 -39.48 15.07
CA ILE A 380 3.16 -39.57 15.29
C ILE A 380 3.80 -38.18 15.18
N GLY A 381 3.47 -37.43 14.13
CA GLY A 381 4.02 -36.10 13.90
C GLY A 381 3.59 -35.08 14.96
N LEU A 382 2.38 -35.15 15.52
CA LEU A 382 1.99 -34.32 16.68
C LEU A 382 2.84 -34.63 17.91
N GLN A 383 3.09 -35.91 18.20
CA GLN A 383 3.92 -36.31 19.34
C GLN A 383 5.40 -35.93 19.16
N ILE A 384 5.89 -35.85 17.92
CA ILE A 384 7.26 -35.42 17.61
C ILE A 384 7.38 -33.89 17.57
N SER A 385 6.43 -33.21 16.93
CA SER A 385 6.51 -31.77 16.64
C SER A 385 6.61 -30.92 17.90
N HIS A 386 5.78 -31.17 18.92
CA HIS A 386 5.78 -30.36 20.14
C HIS A 386 7.12 -30.44 20.90
N PRO A 387 7.63 -31.64 21.29
CA PRO A 387 8.94 -31.75 21.96
C PRO A 387 10.11 -31.27 21.11
N LEU A 388 10.06 -31.52 19.79
CA LEU A 388 11.09 -31.05 18.86
C LEU A 388 11.15 -29.52 18.84
N MET A 389 9.99 -28.89 18.71
CA MET A 389 9.84 -27.43 18.62
C MET A 389 10.25 -26.76 19.93
N ASP A 390 9.86 -27.29 21.08
CA ASP A 390 10.21 -26.74 22.40
C ASP A 390 11.67 -27.01 22.78
N GLY A 391 12.17 -28.21 22.52
CA GLY A 391 13.56 -28.58 22.80
C GLY A 391 14.55 -27.79 21.95
N LEU A 392 14.24 -27.54 20.67
CA LEU A 392 15.08 -26.72 19.82
C LEU A 392 15.00 -25.24 20.21
N TYR A 393 13.81 -24.74 20.53
CA TYR A 393 13.63 -23.37 20.99
C TYR A 393 14.42 -23.10 22.28
N ALA A 394 14.34 -23.99 23.27
CA ALA A 394 15.11 -23.91 24.51
C ALA A 394 16.63 -23.99 24.25
N ARG A 395 17.06 -24.91 23.38
CA ARG A 395 18.48 -25.06 23.02
C ARG A 395 19.04 -23.83 22.33
N LEU A 396 18.30 -23.24 21.39
CA LEU A 396 18.71 -22.02 20.68
C LEU A 396 18.72 -20.82 21.63
N LYS A 397 17.73 -20.71 22.51
CA LYS A 397 17.70 -19.70 23.58
C LYS A 397 18.93 -19.76 24.47
N THR A 398 19.33 -20.96 24.92
CA THR A 398 20.54 -21.16 25.74
C THR A 398 21.82 -20.96 24.92
N CYS A 399 21.84 -21.34 23.64
CA CYS A 399 23.01 -21.18 22.78
C CYS A 399 23.34 -19.71 22.48
N TYR A 400 22.33 -18.84 22.46
CA TYR A 400 22.46 -17.41 22.19
C TYR A 400 22.31 -16.52 23.45
N ASP A 401 22.19 -17.14 24.63
CA ASP A 401 22.10 -16.45 25.93
C ASP A 401 21.03 -15.34 26.01
N LEU A 402 19.79 -15.67 25.59
CA LEU A 402 18.68 -14.71 25.55
C LEU A 402 17.67 -14.93 26.69
N GLU A 403 17.21 -13.85 27.33
CA GLU A 403 16.13 -13.90 28.35
C GLU A 403 14.77 -14.30 27.76
N GLU A 404 14.45 -13.84 26.55
CA GLU A 404 13.27 -14.23 25.76
C GLU A 404 13.71 -14.77 24.39
N GLY A 405 13.06 -15.84 23.93
CA GLY A 405 13.42 -16.46 22.64
C GLY A 405 12.77 -15.74 21.47
N LEU A 406 13.45 -15.77 20.32
CA LEU A 406 12.98 -15.17 19.08
C LEU A 406 11.98 -16.08 18.34
N PRO A 407 10.94 -15.54 17.67
CA PRO A 407 10.01 -16.34 16.85
C PRO A 407 10.72 -17.21 15.81
N GLU A 408 11.82 -16.73 15.23
CA GLU A 408 12.63 -17.39 14.20
C GLU A 408 13.15 -18.77 14.63
N PHE A 409 13.28 -19.03 15.94
CA PHE A 409 13.68 -20.33 16.47
C PHE A 409 12.66 -21.44 16.17
N ARG A 410 11.44 -21.08 15.73
CA ARG A 410 10.41 -22.01 15.26
C ARG A 410 10.56 -22.41 13.78
N VAL A 411 11.44 -21.76 13.01
CA VAL A 411 11.64 -22.03 11.57
C VAL A 411 12.45 -23.30 11.26
N PRO A 412 13.59 -23.59 11.93
CA PRO A 412 14.41 -24.74 11.55
C PRO A 412 13.69 -26.11 11.53
N PRO A 413 12.75 -26.43 12.45
CA PRO A 413 11.98 -27.66 12.37
C PRO A 413 11.14 -27.79 11.10
N MET A 414 10.78 -26.67 10.44
CA MET A 414 10.07 -26.69 9.16
C MET A 414 10.89 -27.34 8.03
N LEU A 415 12.23 -27.33 8.12
CA LEU A 415 13.09 -28.00 7.15
C LEU A 415 12.85 -29.52 7.12
N ILE A 416 12.47 -30.12 8.25
CA ILE A 416 12.12 -31.53 8.33
C ILE A 416 10.89 -31.81 7.46
N ALA A 417 9.89 -30.93 7.50
CA ALA A 417 8.72 -31.02 6.65
C ALA A 417 9.07 -30.89 5.17
N GLY A 418 9.98 -29.98 4.82
CA GLY A 418 10.52 -29.82 3.46
C GLY A 418 11.24 -31.05 2.91
N ILE A 419 11.76 -31.94 3.78
CA ILE A 419 12.43 -33.18 3.38
C ILE A 419 11.44 -34.37 3.39
N LEU A 420 10.66 -34.52 4.45
CA LEU A 420 9.76 -35.66 4.61
C LEU A 420 8.61 -35.64 3.60
N CYS A 421 8.01 -34.48 3.29
CA CYS A 421 6.87 -34.43 2.37
C CYS A 421 7.23 -34.91 0.95
N PRO A 422 8.30 -34.43 0.30
CA PRO A 422 8.70 -34.93 -1.02
C PRO A 422 9.09 -36.41 -1.01
N ILE A 423 9.80 -36.88 0.02
CA ILE A 423 10.17 -38.30 0.14
C ILE A 423 8.93 -39.18 0.24
N GLY A 424 7.98 -38.81 1.11
CA GLY A 424 6.74 -39.55 1.28
C GLY A 424 5.87 -39.53 0.01
N LEU A 425 5.77 -38.39 -0.68
CA LEU A 425 5.03 -38.27 -1.94
C LEU A 425 5.66 -39.12 -3.04
N PHE A 426 6.99 -39.13 -3.12
CA PHE A 426 7.72 -39.98 -4.06
C PHE A 426 7.47 -41.46 -3.77
N VAL A 427 7.54 -41.88 -2.50
CA VAL A 427 7.24 -43.27 -2.10
C VAL A 427 5.79 -43.62 -2.45
N TYR A 428 4.83 -42.75 -2.14
CA TYR A 428 3.41 -42.94 -2.47
C TYR A 428 3.19 -43.12 -3.97
N GLY A 429 3.68 -42.20 -4.80
CA GLY A 429 3.50 -42.23 -6.25
C GLY A 429 4.24 -43.37 -6.94
N TRP A 430 5.52 -43.60 -6.59
CA TRP A 430 6.33 -44.66 -7.17
C TRP A 430 5.73 -46.04 -6.88
N THR A 431 5.37 -46.30 -5.61
CA THR A 431 4.85 -47.62 -5.22
C THR A 431 3.48 -47.90 -5.82
N ALA A 432 2.62 -46.87 -5.95
CA ALA A 432 1.35 -46.97 -6.66
C ALA A 432 1.57 -47.24 -8.16
N HIS A 433 2.47 -46.51 -8.83
CA HIS A 433 2.72 -46.69 -10.27
C HIS A 433 3.19 -48.11 -10.63
N TYR A 434 4.06 -48.69 -9.80
CA TYR A 434 4.59 -50.03 -10.02
C TYR A 434 3.73 -51.15 -9.39
N GLY A 435 2.57 -50.83 -8.80
CA GLY A 435 1.68 -51.83 -8.19
C GLY A 435 2.34 -52.63 -7.05
N VAL A 436 3.28 -52.04 -6.31
CA VAL A 436 3.94 -52.69 -5.16
C VAL A 436 2.91 -52.94 -4.06
N HIS A 437 3.08 -53.97 -3.22
CA HIS A 437 2.16 -54.30 -2.11
C HIS A 437 1.54 -53.06 -1.42
N TRP A 438 0.21 -53.04 -1.26
CA TRP A 438 -0.62 -51.89 -0.82
C TRP A 438 -0.15 -51.18 0.46
N ILE A 439 0.64 -51.85 1.30
CA ILE A 439 1.25 -51.25 2.50
C ILE A 439 2.35 -50.23 2.16
N ALA A 440 3.02 -50.36 1.01
CA ALA A 440 4.13 -49.50 0.61
C ALA A 440 3.67 -48.05 0.31
N PRO A 441 2.57 -47.82 -0.45
CA PRO A 441 1.98 -46.48 -0.55
C PRO A 441 1.57 -45.90 0.80
N ASN A 442 1.01 -46.72 1.70
CA ASN A 442 0.62 -46.30 3.05
C ASN A 442 1.81 -45.84 3.90
N ILE A 443 2.98 -46.48 3.77
CA ILE A 443 4.21 -46.01 4.42
C ILE A 443 4.59 -44.62 3.88
N GLY A 444 4.45 -44.39 2.57
CA GLY A 444 4.59 -43.06 1.96
C GLY A 444 3.65 -42.03 2.60
N CYS A 445 2.36 -42.36 2.74
CA CYS A 445 1.35 -41.51 3.36
C CYS A 445 1.69 -41.15 4.82
N VAL A 446 2.18 -42.11 5.61
CA VAL A 446 2.63 -41.86 7.00
C VAL A 446 3.76 -40.84 7.02
N ILE A 447 4.76 -40.98 6.14
CA ILE A 447 5.91 -40.07 6.06
C ILE A 447 5.45 -38.66 5.66
N VAL A 448 4.57 -38.54 4.66
CA VAL A 448 4.01 -37.24 4.26
C VAL A 448 3.26 -36.58 5.41
N ALA A 449 2.39 -37.33 6.09
CA ALA A 449 1.58 -36.80 7.18
C ALA A 449 2.45 -36.30 8.37
N ILE A 450 3.53 -37.02 8.71
CA ILE A 450 4.50 -36.57 9.73
C ILE A 450 5.15 -35.25 9.29
N GLY A 451 5.59 -35.15 8.04
CA GLY A 451 6.17 -33.92 7.51
C GLY A 451 5.18 -32.75 7.53
N MET A 452 3.97 -32.98 7.03
CA MET A 452 2.91 -31.95 6.95
C MET A 452 2.59 -31.35 8.31
N ILE A 453 2.38 -32.19 9.33
CA ILE A 453 1.98 -31.67 10.64
C ILE A 453 3.11 -30.93 11.36
N ILE A 454 4.37 -31.38 11.21
CA ILE A 454 5.53 -30.65 11.74
C ILE A 454 5.61 -29.27 11.07
N GLY A 455 5.54 -29.21 9.75
CA GLY A 455 5.60 -27.94 9.00
C GLY A 455 4.44 -27.01 9.37
N PHE A 456 3.23 -27.55 9.49
CA PHE A 456 2.04 -26.78 9.82
C PHE A 456 2.07 -26.21 11.24
N GLN A 457 2.43 -27.02 12.24
CA GLN A 457 2.48 -26.58 13.64
C GLN A 457 3.59 -25.56 13.88
N CYS A 458 4.78 -25.78 13.31
CA CYS A 458 5.88 -24.83 13.45
C CYS A 458 5.57 -23.49 12.79
N SER A 459 4.92 -23.50 11.63
CA SER A 459 4.51 -22.27 10.93
C SER A 459 3.36 -21.54 11.64
N GLN A 460 2.42 -22.27 12.26
CA GLN A 460 1.43 -21.70 13.17
C GLN A 460 2.08 -21.06 14.41
N ALA A 461 3.03 -21.74 15.05
CA ALA A 461 3.72 -21.23 16.23
C ALA A 461 4.54 -19.98 15.92
N TYR A 462 5.31 -19.99 14.81
CA TYR A 462 6.05 -18.82 14.34
C TYR A 462 5.15 -17.58 14.19
N THR A 463 4.02 -17.73 13.48
CA THR A 463 3.09 -16.61 13.24
C THR A 463 2.43 -16.14 14.54
N THR A 464 2.18 -17.05 15.48
CA THR A 464 1.60 -16.69 16.79
C THR A 464 2.61 -15.97 17.69
N ASP A 465 3.87 -16.40 17.66
CA ASP A 465 4.93 -15.79 18.47
C ASP A 465 5.39 -14.44 17.87
N ALA A 466 5.29 -14.26 16.55
CA ALA A 466 5.63 -13.01 15.86
C ALA A 466 4.60 -11.88 16.07
N TYR A 467 3.34 -12.20 16.42
CA TYR A 467 2.27 -11.23 16.62
C TYR A 467 1.62 -11.44 18.00
N GLU A 468 1.86 -10.51 18.93
CA GLU A 468 1.44 -10.59 20.35
C GLU A 468 0.03 -11.17 20.56
N ALA A 469 -0.16 -11.82 21.72
CA ALA A 469 -1.39 -12.52 22.14
C ALA A 469 -2.71 -11.71 22.01
N LYS A 470 -2.64 -10.38 21.90
CA LYS A 470 -3.78 -9.48 21.71
C LYS A 470 -4.42 -9.58 20.31
N TYR A 471 -3.67 -10.05 19.30
CA TYR A 471 -4.12 -10.21 17.91
C TYR A 471 -4.10 -11.66 17.40
N ALA A 472 -3.77 -12.62 18.27
CA ALA A 472 -3.60 -14.03 17.90
C ALA A 472 -4.82 -14.67 17.20
N ALA A 473 -6.04 -14.21 17.49
CA ALA A 473 -7.27 -14.68 16.82
C ALA A 473 -7.42 -14.10 15.40
N SER A 474 -6.96 -12.86 15.17
CA SER A 474 -6.93 -12.22 13.85
C SER A 474 -5.80 -12.79 12.99
N ALA A 475 -4.62 -13.01 13.59
CA ALA A 475 -3.53 -13.75 12.94
C ALA A 475 -3.97 -15.19 12.59
N ALA A 476 -4.65 -15.92 13.50
CA ALA A 476 -5.19 -17.24 13.21
C ALA A 476 -6.24 -17.26 12.06
N ALA A 477 -6.91 -16.15 11.77
CA ALA A 477 -7.84 -16.03 10.65
C ALA A 477 -7.12 -15.87 9.28
N GLU A 478 -5.90 -15.32 9.25
CA GLU A 478 -5.05 -15.30 8.05
C GLU A 478 -4.48 -16.68 7.70
N LEU A 479 -4.46 -17.58 8.69
CA LEU A 479 -3.68 -18.81 8.67
C LEU A 479 -4.26 -19.91 7.77
N ASN A 480 -5.00 -19.66 6.68
CA ASN A 480 -5.29 -20.74 5.73
C ASN A 480 -5.43 -20.36 4.25
N GLU A 481 -5.38 -19.09 3.84
CA GLU A 481 -5.55 -18.77 2.41
C GLU A 481 -4.79 -17.54 1.95
N MET A 482 -4.14 -17.70 0.78
CA MET A 482 -3.94 -16.64 -0.18
C MET A 482 -5.10 -16.69 -1.19
N PRO A 483 -5.89 -15.61 -1.33
CA PRO A 483 -6.48 -15.28 -2.61
C PRO A 483 -5.42 -14.54 -3.44
N TYR A 484 -5.09 -15.07 -4.61
CA TYR A 484 -4.55 -14.25 -5.69
C TYR A 484 -5.53 -13.09 -5.95
N LEU A 485 -4.96 -11.90 -6.20
CA LEU A 485 -5.59 -10.63 -6.58
C LEU A 485 -6.25 -9.82 -5.44
N SER A 486 -5.46 -9.01 -4.74
CA SER A 486 -5.90 -7.62 -4.54
C SER A 486 -5.61 -6.90 -5.85
N SER A 487 -6.64 -6.62 -6.64
CA SER A 487 -6.50 -5.73 -7.80
C SER A 487 -6.19 -4.34 -7.25
N GLN A 488 -4.91 -3.94 -7.26
CA GLN A 488 -4.57 -2.54 -7.09
C GLN A 488 -5.35 -1.73 -8.13
N PRO A 489 -5.82 -0.51 -7.79
CA PRO A 489 -6.57 0.29 -8.73
C PRO A 489 -5.69 0.59 -9.94
N LYS A 490 -6.20 0.30 -11.13
CA LYS A 490 -5.55 0.63 -12.39
C LYS A 490 -5.64 2.14 -12.61
N ILE A 491 -4.52 2.80 -12.89
CA ILE A 491 -4.43 4.26 -13.04
C ILE A 491 -3.97 4.62 -14.45
N LEU A 492 -4.76 5.42 -15.16
CA LEU A 492 -4.37 5.99 -16.45
C LEU A 492 -3.95 7.45 -16.25
N ILE A 493 -2.87 7.85 -16.90
CA ILE A 493 -2.42 9.25 -16.95
C ILE A 493 -2.42 9.70 -18.42
N ALA A 494 -3.25 10.67 -18.77
CA ALA A 494 -3.24 11.27 -20.10
C ALA A 494 -2.25 12.44 -20.12
N GLY A 495 -1.13 12.29 -20.82
CA GLY A 495 -0.05 13.26 -21.00
C GLY A 495 1.25 12.83 -20.30
N ALA A 496 2.34 12.68 -21.07
CA ALA A 496 3.68 12.35 -20.56
C ALA A 496 4.57 13.60 -20.45
N GLY A 497 3.98 14.73 -20.03
CA GLY A 497 4.71 15.94 -19.65
C GLY A 497 5.39 15.81 -18.27
N ILE A 498 5.97 16.90 -17.77
CA ILE A 498 6.61 16.93 -16.43
C ILE A 498 5.61 16.47 -15.35
N GLY A 499 4.41 17.06 -15.31
CA GLY A 499 3.38 16.69 -14.33
C GLY A 499 2.96 15.22 -14.40
N GLY A 500 2.71 14.69 -15.59
CA GLY A 500 2.27 13.30 -15.77
C GLY A 500 3.36 12.28 -15.43
N LEU A 501 4.61 12.52 -15.87
CA LEU A 501 5.74 11.65 -15.54
C LEU A 501 6.05 11.68 -14.04
N THR A 502 6.03 12.87 -13.41
CA THR A 502 6.20 12.96 -11.96
C THR A 502 5.04 12.31 -11.21
N ALA A 503 3.79 12.44 -11.68
CA ALA A 503 2.63 11.75 -11.09
C ALA A 503 2.81 10.24 -11.10
N ALA A 504 3.27 9.65 -12.21
CA ALA A 504 3.58 8.22 -12.26
C ALA A 504 4.66 7.82 -11.25
N LEU A 505 5.73 8.60 -11.12
CA LEU A 505 6.80 8.34 -10.15
C LEU A 505 6.33 8.49 -8.70
N SER A 506 5.51 9.49 -8.40
CA SER A 506 4.92 9.72 -7.08
C SER A 506 3.93 8.61 -6.71
N LEU A 507 3.11 8.16 -7.65
CA LEU A 507 2.19 7.03 -7.45
C LEU A 507 2.96 5.71 -7.23
N HIS A 508 4.01 5.47 -8.02
CA HIS A 508 4.89 4.33 -7.81
C HIS A 508 5.55 4.37 -6.42
N ALA A 509 6.08 5.53 -6.01
CA ALA A 509 6.65 5.70 -4.67
C ALA A 509 5.60 5.54 -3.54
N ALA A 510 4.33 5.83 -3.83
CA ALA A 510 3.22 5.58 -2.92
C ALA A 510 2.79 4.10 -2.84
N GLY A 511 3.28 3.24 -3.74
CA GLY A 511 3.05 1.80 -3.76
C GLY A 511 2.07 1.31 -4.84
N PHE A 512 1.67 2.17 -5.78
CA PHE A 512 0.83 1.80 -6.92
C PHE A 512 1.67 1.20 -8.07
N THR A 513 1.27 0.05 -8.60
CA THR A 513 2.06 -0.65 -9.65
C THR A 513 1.37 -0.71 -11.02
N ASP A 514 0.04 -0.69 -11.11
CA ASP A 514 -0.70 -0.69 -12.38
C ASP A 514 -0.97 0.75 -12.88
N ILE A 515 0.07 1.38 -13.42
CA ILE A 515 0.05 2.76 -13.92
C ILE A 515 0.42 2.79 -15.41
N GLN A 516 -0.45 3.37 -16.23
CA GLN A 516 -0.21 3.53 -17.68
C GLN A 516 -0.31 5.00 -18.11
N LEU A 517 0.67 5.47 -18.86
CA LEU A 517 0.74 6.83 -19.39
C LEU A 517 0.46 6.84 -20.89
N PHE A 518 -0.35 7.79 -21.34
CA PHE A 518 -0.73 7.94 -22.75
C PHE A 518 -0.36 9.35 -23.24
N GLU A 519 0.53 9.43 -24.21
CA GLU A 519 1.04 10.69 -24.77
C GLU A 519 0.57 10.89 -26.21
N ALA A 520 0.03 12.08 -26.49
CA ALA A 520 -0.48 12.44 -27.80
C ALA A 520 0.61 12.50 -28.89
N SER A 521 1.84 12.80 -28.51
CA SER A 521 2.98 12.93 -29.43
C SER A 521 3.52 11.55 -29.82
N ALA A 522 3.79 11.34 -31.11
CA ALA A 522 4.40 10.10 -31.60
C ALA A 522 5.88 9.95 -31.19
N THR A 523 6.56 11.07 -30.92
CA THR A 523 7.93 11.11 -30.42
C THR A 523 8.05 12.17 -29.36
N LEU A 524 8.60 11.81 -28.20
CA LEU A 524 8.98 12.78 -27.18
C LEU A 524 10.31 13.41 -27.60
N THR A 525 10.25 14.65 -28.07
CA THR A 525 11.43 15.41 -28.47
C THR A 525 11.99 16.19 -27.29
N THR A 526 13.30 16.43 -27.27
CA THR A 526 13.94 17.35 -26.33
C THR A 526 13.62 18.83 -26.61
N LEU A 527 12.67 19.12 -27.50
CA LEU A 527 12.22 20.48 -27.80
C LEU A 527 11.71 21.18 -26.53
N GLY A 528 12.38 22.26 -26.19
CA GLY A 528 12.12 23.04 -25.00
C GLY A 528 13.27 24.00 -24.76
N VAL A 529 13.03 25.00 -23.94
CA VAL A 529 14.09 25.89 -23.45
C VAL A 529 14.27 25.69 -21.95
N GLY A 530 15.05 26.55 -21.31
CA GLY A 530 15.29 26.52 -19.88
C GLY A 530 14.03 26.70 -19.04
N ILE A 531 13.88 25.88 -18.01
CA ILE A 531 12.91 26.04 -16.94
C ILE A 531 13.64 26.07 -15.59
N ASN A 532 12.91 26.48 -14.56
CA ASN A 532 13.40 26.51 -13.20
C ASN A 532 12.54 25.61 -12.32
N VAL A 533 13.18 24.81 -11.48
CA VAL A 533 12.55 23.91 -10.51
C VAL A 533 12.85 24.45 -9.12
N GLN A 534 11.80 24.90 -8.44
CA GLN A 534 11.89 25.56 -7.14
C GLN A 534 12.27 24.55 -6.03
N PRO A 535 12.87 25.00 -4.90
CA PRO A 535 13.29 24.12 -3.80
C PRO A 535 12.20 23.17 -3.30
N SER A 536 10.94 23.61 -3.22
CA SER A 536 9.81 22.74 -2.82
C SER A 536 9.57 21.58 -3.78
N ALA A 537 9.74 21.79 -5.09
CA ALA A 537 9.65 20.73 -6.08
C ALA A 537 10.92 19.88 -6.13
N VAL A 538 12.10 20.47 -5.94
CA VAL A 538 13.36 19.72 -5.86
C VAL A 538 13.37 18.78 -4.65
N LEU A 539 12.77 19.18 -3.53
CA LEU A 539 12.59 18.31 -2.37
C LEU A 539 11.80 17.04 -2.74
N ILE A 540 10.69 17.19 -3.48
CA ILE A 540 9.90 16.04 -3.95
C ILE A 540 10.74 15.15 -4.88
N LEU A 541 11.45 15.74 -5.84
CA LEU A 541 12.31 14.99 -6.76
C LEU A 541 13.47 14.29 -6.04
N ARG A 542 14.02 14.89 -4.98
CA ARG A 542 15.00 14.26 -4.07
C ARG A 542 14.40 13.04 -3.40
N ASN A 543 13.20 13.16 -2.83
CA ASN A 543 12.53 12.04 -2.17
C ASN A 543 12.17 10.93 -3.16
N LEU A 544 11.96 11.28 -4.44
CA LEU A 544 11.83 10.33 -5.55
C LEU A 544 13.17 9.74 -6.03
N GLY A 545 14.31 10.06 -5.41
CA GLY A 545 15.63 9.53 -5.75
C GLY A 545 16.29 10.16 -6.97
N LEU A 546 15.84 11.34 -7.42
CA LEU A 546 16.29 11.98 -8.67
C LEU A 546 17.31 13.11 -8.47
N LEU A 547 17.71 13.40 -7.22
CA LEU A 547 18.59 14.53 -6.93
C LEU A 547 19.94 14.42 -7.64
N GLU A 548 20.57 13.25 -7.62
CA GLU A 548 21.90 13.05 -8.25
C GLU A 548 21.84 13.29 -9.77
N ALA A 549 20.84 12.75 -10.46
CA ALA A 549 20.65 12.98 -11.89
C ALA A 549 20.36 14.46 -12.20
N LEU A 550 19.63 15.16 -11.33
CA LEU A 550 19.40 16.61 -11.46
C LEU A 550 20.71 17.39 -11.31
N GLU A 551 21.55 17.04 -10.34
CA GLU A 551 22.86 17.66 -10.12
C GLU A 551 23.79 17.51 -11.32
N LYS A 552 23.72 16.39 -12.04
CA LYS A 552 24.51 16.14 -13.26
C LYS A 552 23.95 16.77 -14.53
N THR A 553 22.74 17.32 -14.46
CA THR A 553 22.02 17.84 -15.65
C THR A 553 21.79 19.34 -15.57
N GLY A 554 21.21 19.84 -14.49
CA GLY A 554 20.82 21.24 -14.31
C GLY A 554 21.82 22.04 -13.48
N ILE A 555 21.77 23.36 -13.61
CA ILE A 555 22.60 24.29 -12.83
C ILE A 555 21.94 24.57 -11.49
N GLN A 556 22.68 24.37 -10.39
CA GLN A 556 22.28 24.84 -9.07
C GLN A 556 22.34 26.38 -9.06
N THR A 557 21.19 27.01 -9.15
CA THR A 557 21.09 28.47 -9.26
C THR A 557 21.50 29.11 -7.93
N ALA A 558 22.47 30.02 -7.98
CA ALA A 558 23.06 30.63 -6.78
C ALA A 558 22.38 31.95 -6.40
N GLU A 559 21.97 32.74 -7.39
CA GLU A 559 21.43 34.09 -7.18
C GLU A 559 20.49 34.52 -8.31
N LEU A 560 19.59 35.45 -7.99
CA LEU A 560 18.73 36.17 -8.94
C LEU A 560 19.03 37.66 -8.83
N ASN A 561 19.44 38.26 -9.95
CA ASN A 561 19.79 39.67 -10.06
C ASN A 561 18.76 40.41 -10.92
N PHE A 562 18.20 41.48 -10.38
CA PHE A 562 17.26 42.39 -11.04
C PHE A 562 17.97 43.65 -11.50
N TYR A 563 17.73 44.06 -12.74
CA TYR A 563 18.26 45.26 -13.36
C TYR A 563 17.15 46.09 -14.02
N ASN A 564 17.31 47.40 -14.08
CA ASN A 564 16.49 48.22 -14.96
C ASN A 564 16.93 48.06 -16.43
N ARG A 565 16.23 48.71 -17.36
CA ARG A 565 16.58 48.70 -18.79
C ARG A 565 17.94 49.34 -19.13
N HIS A 566 18.47 50.18 -18.24
CA HIS A 566 19.75 50.89 -18.40
C HIS A 566 20.95 50.07 -17.92
N GLY A 567 20.70 48.97 -17.19
CA GLY A 567 21.73 48.09 -16.62
C GLY A 567 22.07 48.37 -15.15
N ASP A 568 21.35 49.27 -14.49
CA ASP A 568 21.54 49.56 -13.06
C ASP A 568 20.95 48.43 -12.21
N SER A 569 21.68 48.00 -11.19
CA SER A 569 21.26 46.93 -10.29
C SER A 569 20.16 47.42 -9.35
N ILE A 570 19.01 46.73 -9.36
CA ILE A 570 17.88 46.99 -8.47
C ILE A 570 18.01 46.16 -7.20
N LEU A 571 18.14 44.84 -7.35
CA LEU A 571 18.13 43.89 -6.23
C LEU A 571 18.91 42.62 -6.62
N SER A 572 19.63 42.04 -5.66
CA SER A 572 20.22 40.71 -5.79
C SER A 572 19.76 39.85 -4.62
N GLU A 573 19.23 38.66 -4.92
CA GLU A 573 18.77 37.71 -3.92
C GLU A 573 19.47 36.35 -4.10
N PRO A 574 19.98 35.74 -3.03
CA PRO A 574 20.49 34.37 -3.10
C PRO A 574 19.35 33.39 -3.41
N ARG A 575 19.70 32.21 -3.96
CA ARG A 575 18.76 31.17 -4.39
C ARG A 575 19.20 29.77 -3.94
N GLY A 576 18.23 28.88 -3.81
CA GLY A 576 18.44 27.50 -3.36
C GLY A 576 19.22 27.43 -2.03
N LYS A 577 20.27 26.61 -1.99
CA LYS A 577 21.12 26.45 -0.80
C LYS A 577 21.78 27.76 -0.34
N HIS A 578 22.13 28.64 -1.26
CA HIS A 578 22.73 29.93 -0.93
C HIS A 578 21.76 30.87 -0.20
N ALA A 579 20.45 30.66 -0.36
CA ALA A 579 19.42 31.40 0.36
C ALA A 579 19.11 30.80 1.74
N GLY A 580 19.63 29.61 2.07
CA GLY A 580 19.34 28.88 3.32
C GLY A 580 18.37 27.70 3.17
N TYR A 581 17.95 27.33 1.96
CA TYR A 581 17.17 26.09 1.76
C TYR A 581 18.06 24.85 1.91
N ALA A 582 17.51 23.76 2.45
CA ALA A 582 18.19 22.48 2.57
C ALA A 582 18.48 21.82 1.21
N VAL A 583 17.66 22.14 0.19
CA VAL A 583 17.77 21.63 -1.18
C VAL A 583 18.02 22.77 -2.18
N PRO A 584 18.70 22.51 -3.31
CA PRO A 584 19.02 23.55 -4.28
C PRO A 584 17.78 23.96 -5.10
N GLN A 585 17.89 25.09 -5.80
CA GLN A 585 17.03 25.44 -6.93
C GLN A 585 17.78 25.05 -8.21
N PHE A 586 17.10 24.42 -9.16
CA PHE A 586 17.70 24.04 -10.44
C PHE A 586 17.18 24.90 -11.59
N SER A 587 18.09 25.42 -12.40
CA SER A 587 17.83 25.87 -13.77
C SER A 587 18.22 24.75 -14.72
N ILE A 588 17.27 24.21 -15.48
CA ILE A 588 17.46 22.99 -16.29
C ILE A 588 16.80 23.10 -17.66
N HIS A 589 17.39 22.46 -18.67
CA HIS A 589 16.75 22.31 -19.98
C HIS A 589 15.48 21.47 -19.89
N ARG A 590 14.30 22.02 -20.25
CA ARG A 590 13.00 21.33 -20.12
C ARG A 590 13.00 19.95 -20.79
N GLY A 591 13.58 19.86 -21.98
CA GLY A 591 13.64 18.61 -22.74
C GLY A 591 14.51 17.54 -22.06
N GLU A 592 15.66 17.93 -21.49
CA GLU A 592 16.51 16.97 -20.77
C GLU A 592 15.82 16.52 -19.47
N PHE A 593 15.17 17.45 -18.77
CA PHE A 593 14.42 17.13 -17.57
C PHE A 593 13.27 16.15 -17.86
N GLN A 594 12.52 16.35 -18.95
CA GLN A 594 11.47 15.41 -19.36
C GLN A 594 12.04 14.02 -19.70
N MET A 595 13.20 13.95 -20.37
CA MET A 595 13.83 12.66 -20.70
C MET A 595 14.39 11.95 -19.47
N LEU A 596 14.91 12.69 -18.49
CA LEU A 596 15.32 12.17 -17.19
C LEU A 596 14.13 11.52 -16.47
N LEU A 597 13.00 12.25 -16.37
CA LEU A 597 11.77 11.72 -15.76
C LEU A 597 11.24 10.49 -16.51
N LEU A 598 11.28 10.51 -17.85
CA LEU A 598 10.86 9.38 -18.68
C LEU A 598 11.74 8.14 -18.44
N SER A 599 13.07 8.32 -18.37
CA SER A 599 14.00 7.23 -18.07
C SER A 599 13.71 6.63 -16.71
N ALA A 600 13.44 7.48 -15.70
CA ALA A 600 13.08 7.01 -14.37
C ALA A 600 11.74 6.24 -14.36
N VAL A 601 10.74 6.68 -15.13
CA VAL A 601 9.46 5.98 -15.26
C VAL A 601 9.67 4.61 -15.90
N LYS A 602 10.38 4.55 -17.03
CA LYS A 602 10.62 3.30 -17.75
C LYS A 602 11.44 2.28 -16.95
N GLU A 603 12.46 2.75 -16.22
CA GLU A 603 13.27 1.88 -15.36
C GLU A 603 12.46 1.32 -14.16
N ARG A 604 11.44 2.03 -13.67
CA ARG A 604 10.65 1.63 -12.49
C ARG A 604 9.37 0.86 -12.83
N LEU A 605 8.63 1.32 -13.84
CA LEU A 605 7.33 0.77 -14.24
C LEU A 605 7.40 -0.13 -15.48
N GLY A 606 8.54 -0.15 -16.17
CA GLY A 606 8.73 -0.88 -17.43
C GLY A 606 8.52 -0.02 -18.67
N GLU A 607 9.04 -0.48 -19.81
CA GLU A 607 8.91 0.20 -21.11
C GLU A 607 7.44 0.29 -21.57
N ASP A 608 6.65 -0.73 -21.26
CA ASP A 608 5.25 -0.85 -21.67
C ASP A 608 4.30 0.05 -20.87
N ALA A 609 4.80 0.77 -19.86
CA ALA A 609 3.99 1.71 -19.08
C ALA A 609 3.72 3.03 -19.81
N VAL A 610 4.44 3.34 -20.90
CA VAL A 610 4.33 4.62 -21.63
C VAL A 610 3.93 4.39 -23.08
N HIS A 611 2.72 4.80 -23.45
CA HIS A 611 2.17 4.68 -24.80
C HIS A 611 2.22 6.01 -25.53
N LEU A 612 3.01 6.09 -26.61
CA LEU A 612 3.10 7.28 -27.48
C LEU A 612 2.02 7.23 -28.57
N ASN A 613 1.77 8.36 -29.24
CA ASN A 613 0.74 8.49 -30.29
C ASN A 613 -0.70 8.17 -29.84
N HIS A 614 -1.01 8.43 -28.56
CA HIS A 614 -2.32 8.25 -27.94
C HIS A 614 -2.83 9.58 -27.39
N ALA A 615 -3.59 10.32 -28.21
CA ALA A 615 -4.20 11.59 -27.81
C ALA A 615 -5.59 11.33 -27.20
N LEU A 616 -5.83 11.80 -25.98
CA LEU A 616 -7.14 11.68 -25.33
C LEU A 616 -8.19 12.48 -26.12
N THR A 617 -9.26 11.80 -26.53
CA THR A 617 -10.38 12.39 -27.28
C THR A 617 -11.67 12.46 -26.48
N GLY A 618 -11.85 11.53 -25.54
CA GLY A 618 -13.06 11.41 -24.73
C GLY A 618 -12.87 10.46 -23.56
N PHE A 619 -13.86 10.40 -22.69
CA PHE A 619 -13.94 9.42 -21.61
C PHE A 619 -15.38 9.16 -21.23
N GLU A 620 -15.66 7.95 -20.76
CA GLU A 620 -16.94 7.57 -20.18
C GLU A 620 -16.68 6.95 -18.81
N GLN A 621 -17.55 7.20 -17.84
CA GLN A 621 -17.37 6.66 -16.49
C GLN A 621 -18.69 6.21 -15.87
N ASN A 622 -18.58 5.24 -14.97
CA ASN A 622 -19.65 4.78 -14.10
C ASN A 622 -19.15 4.78 -12.63
N GLU A 623 -19.96 4.25 -11.70
CA GLU A 623 -19.59 4.23 -10.28
C GLU A 623 -18.32 3.40 -9.98
N LYS A 624 -17.96 2.44 -10.84
CA LYS A 624 -16.87 1.47 -10.61
C LYS A 624 -15.62 1.70 -11.48
N SER A 625 -15.76 2.25 -12.69
CA SER A 625 -14.63 2.42 -13.61
C SER A 625 -14.78 3.65 -14.51
N ILE A 626 -13.66 4.03 -15.11
CA ILE A 626 -13.54 5.05 -16.16
C ILE A 626 -12.83 4.47 -17.38
N THR A 627 -13.36 4.74 -18.57
CA THR A 627 -12.80 4.32 -19.86
C THR A 627 -12.36 5.54 -20.63
N ALA A 628 -11.05 5.65 -20.88
CA ALA A 628 -10.44 6.70 -21.68
C ALA A 628 -10.43 6.31 -23.17
N GLN A 629 -10.75 7.24 -24.05
CA GLN A 629 -10.74 7.06 -25.50
C GLN A 629 -9.55 7.81 -26.12
N PHE A 630 -8.81 7.14 -27.01
CA PHE A 630 -7.58 7.66 -27.62
C PHE A 630 -7.60 7.57 -29.15
N SER A 631 -7.10 8.62 -29.80
CA SER A 631 -6.84 8.64 -31.25
C SER A 631 -5.43 9.12 -31.55
N GLN A 632 -4.96 8.86 -32.76
CA GLN A 632 -3.71 9.43 -33.27
C GLN A 632 -3.92 10.90 -33.60
N ARG A 633 -2.94 11.75 -33.25
CA ARG A 633 -3.06 13.20 -33.43
C ARG A 633 -2.96 13.65 -34.89
N ARG A 634 -2.24 12.88 -35.72
CA ARG A 634 -1.87 13.29 -37.09
C ARG A 634 -3.04 13.23 -38.06
N ASP A 635 -3.84 12.17 -38.00
CA ASP A 635 -4.90 11.84 -38.95
C ASP A 635 -6.26 11.56 -38.27
N GLY A 636 -6.31 11.54 -36.94
CA GLY A 636 -7.52 11.22 -36.18
C GLY A 636 -7.90 9.74 -36.23
N ALA A 637 -7.04 8.87 -36.77
CA ALA A 637 -7.27 7.43 -36.76
C ALA A 637 -7.31 6.90 -35.32
N PRO A 638 -8.04 5.80 -35.04
CA PRO A 638 -7.97 5.16 -33.73
C PRO A 638 -6.51 4.86 -33.33
N ALA A 639 -6.14 5.16 -32.09
CA ALA A 639 -4.86 4.74 -31.56
C ALA A 639 -4.82 3.20 -31.41
N GLU A 640 -3.63 2.63 -31.25
CA GLU A 640 -3.47 1.18 -31.04
C GLU A 640 -4.32 0.69 -29.88
N LEU A 641 -4.30 1.43 -28.76
CA LEU A 641 -5.19 1.28 -27.62
C LEU A 641 -6.25 2.37 -27.66
N SER A 642 -7.26 2.20 -28.51
CA SER A 642 -8.31 3.20 -28.74
C SER A 642 -9.27 3.40 -27.55
N GLY A 643 -9.44 2.40 -26.69
CA GLY A 643 -10.30 2.47 -25.50
C GLY A 643 -9.71 1.67 -24.34
N VAL A 644 -9.35 2.35 -23.25
CA VAL A 644 -8.69 1.73 -22.08
C VAL A 644 -9.51 1.99 -20.83
N SER A 645 -9.93 0.92 -20.15
CA SER A 645 -10.66 1.00 -18.87
C SER A 645 -9.71 0.90 -17.68
N ALA A 646 -10.04 1.65 -16.64
CA ALA A 646 -9.29 1.76 -15.40
C ALA A 646 -10.16 2.24 -14.22
N ASP A 647 -9.59 2.28 -13.03
CA ASP A 647 -10.26 2.78 -11.83
C ASP A 647 -10.15 4.31 -11.70
N ILE A 648 -9.07 4.89 -12.25
CA ILE A 648 -8.72 6.31 -12.16
C ILE A 648 -8.19 6.82 -13.50
N LEU A 649 -8.60 8.04 -13.89
CA LEU A 649 -8.01 8.78 -15.01
C LEU A 649 -7.48 10.14 -14.52
N ILE A 650 -6.17 10.36 -14.64
CA ILE A 650 -5.49 11.62 -14.33
C ILE A 650 -5.22 12.34 -15.65
N ALA A 651 -5.85 13.48 -15.87
CA ALA A 651 -5.62 14.30 -17.04
C ALA A 651 -4.48 15.31 -16.76
N ALA A 652 -3.30 15.00 -17.32
CA ALA A 652 -2.09 15.82 -17.28
C ALA A 652 -1.69 16.30 -18.70
N ASP A 653 -2.68 16.53 -19.56
CA ASP A 653 -2.56 16.78 -21.01
C ASP A 653 -2.37 18.26 -21.38
N GLY A 654 -1.93 19.08 -20.41
CA GLY A 654 -1.39 20.41 -20.63
C GLY A 654 -2.42 21.54 -20.84
N ILE A 655 -1.95 22.71 -21.29
CA ILE A 655 -2.78 23.92 -21.46
C ILE A 655 -3.94 23.76 -22.46
N ASN A 656 -3.84 22.80 -23.38
CA ASN A 656 -4.87 22.49 -24.37
C ASN A 656 -5.65 21.21 -24.02
N SER A 657 -5.68 20.86 -22.74
CA SER A 657 -6.33 19.66 -22.19
C SER A 657 -7.69 19.37 -22.84
N THR A 658 -7.81 18.16 -23.39
CA THR A 658 -9.08 17.64 -23.89
C THR A 658 -10.04 17.37 -22.74
N ALA A 659 -9.55 16.81 -21.63
CA ALA A 659 -10.39 16.53 -20.47
C ALA A 659 -11.01 17.81 -19.91
N ARG A 660 -10.20 18.87 -19.72
CA ARG A 660 -10.70 20.18 -19.26
C ARG A 660 -11.74 20.76 -20.21
N ARG A 661 -11.51 20.68 -21.53
CA ARG A 661 -12.44 21.18 -22.55
C ARG A 661 -13.79 20.44 -22.53
N ILE A 662 -13.81 19.13 -22.28
CA ILE A 662 -15.03 18.34 -22.15
C ILE A 662 -15.80 18.73 -20.89
N LEU A 663 -15.10 18.90 -19.77
CA LEU A 663 -15.69 19.27 -18.48
C LEU A 663 -16.20 20.72 -18.45
N TYR A 664 -15.50 21.63 -19.13
CA TYR A 664 -15.79 23.06 -19.17
C TYR A 664 -15.96 23.58 -20.61
N PRO A 665 -17.02 23.17 -21.33
CA PRO A 665 -17.19 23.47 -22.76
C PRO A 665 -17.36 24.96 -23.06
N LYS A 666 -17.74 25.78 -22.06
CA LYS A 666 -17.94 27.23 -22.19
C LYS A 666 -16.71 28.07 -21.82
N GLU A 667 -15.62 27.45 -21.36
CA GLU A 667 -14.41 28.19 -20.92
C GLU A 667 -13.73 28.92 -22.09
N GLY A 668 -13.73 28.32 -23.27
CA GLY A 668 -13.06 28.88 -24.45
C GLY A 668 -11.54 28.63 -24.49
N PRO A 669 -10.81 29.33 -25.37
CA PRO A 669 -9.37 29.18 -25.52
C PRO A 669 -8.59 29.72 -24.30
N PRO A 670 -7.29 29.38 -24.14
CA PRO A 670 -6.45 30.00 -23.12
C PRO A 670 -6.49 31.53 -23.20
N ARG A 671 -6.41 32.21 -22.06
CA ARG A 671 -6.47 33.66 -21.97
C ARG A 671 -5.10 34.26 -22.23
N PHE A 672 -4.97 35.00 -23.33
CA PHE A 672 -3.74 35.71 -23.69
C PHE A 672 -3.57 36.99 -22.89
N SER A 673 -2.37 37.24 -22.35
CA SER A 673 -2.08 38.45 -21.56
C SER A 673 -1.78 39.70 -22.40
N GLY A 674 -1.71 39.55 -23.73
CA GLY A 674 -1.23 40.59 -24.65
C GLY A 674 0.29 40.65 -24.77
N ARG A 675 1.04 39.78 -24.08
CA ARG A 675 2.51 39.72 -24.09
C ARG A 675 3.00 38.49 -24.83
N MET A 676 3.98 38.68 -25.70
CA MET A 676 4.66 37.61 -26.43
C MET A 676 6.04 37.38 -25.82
N LEU A 677 6.42 36.11 -25.66
CA LEU A 677 7.77 35.73 -25.27
C LEU A 677 8.51 35.14 -26.46
N TRP A 678 9.74 35.56 -26.71
CA TRP A 678 10.68 34.90 -27.61
C TRP A 678 11.80 34.28 -26.79
N ARG A 679 12.15 33.05 -27.10
CA ARG A 679 13.07 32.27 -26.27
C ARG A 679 14.06 31.48 -27.10
N GLY A 680 15.26 31.34 -26.56
CA GLY A 680 16.36 30.63 -27.18
C GLY A 680 17.44 30.23 -26.17
N CYS A 681 18.40 29.44 -26.64
CA CYS A 681 19.53 29.00 -25.84
C CYS A 681 20.83 29.25 -26.63
N LEU A 682 21.86 29.75 -25.95
CA LEU A 682 23.17 30.01 -26.53
C LEU A 682 24.26 29.48 -25.61
N GLU A 683 25.16 28.65 -26.15
CA GLU A 683 26.38 28.26 -25.44
C GLU A 683 27.45 29.35 -25.59
N ARG A 684 28.02 29.78 -24.46
CA ARG A 684 29.00 30.87 -24.39
C ARG A 684 29.90 30.75 -23.15
N GLU A 685 30.80 31.72 -22.96
CA GLU A 685 31.54 31.85 -21.71
C GLU A 685 30.60 32.16 -20.53
N PRO A 686 30.88 31.63 -19.32
CA PRO A 686 30.15 31.96 -18.12
C PRO A 686 30.11 33.47 -17.86
N TYR A 687 29.03 33.95 -17.25
CA TYR A 687 28.88 35.34 -16.79
C TYR A 687 28.52 35.35 -15.31
N LEU A 688 28.94 36.41 -14.61
CA LEU A 688 28.83 36.51 -13.16
C LEU A 688 29.42 35.24 -12.51
N THR A 689 28.63 34.51 -11.73
CA THR A 689 29.07 33.27 -11.05
C THR A 689 29.01 32.02 -11.94
N GLY A 690 28.47 32.12 -13.16
CA GLY A 690 28.11 30.94 -13.97
C GLY A 690 26.85 30.21 -13.50
N ALA A 691 26.24 30.66 -12.39
CA ALA A 691 25.00 30.15 -11.80
C ALA A 691 23.99 31.28 -11.45
N SER A 692 24.18 32.46 -12.05
CA SER A 692 23.39 33.67 -11.79
C SER A 692 22.23 33.84 -12.78
N MET A 693 21.02 34.08 -12.28
CA MET A 693 19.89 34.53 -13.11
C MET A 693 19.90 36.06 -13.23
N VAL A 694 19.55 36.57 -14.41
CA VAL A 694 19.45 38.00 -14.71
C VAL A 694 18.06 38.31 -15.23
N TRP A 695 17.35 39.21 -14.55
CA TRP A 695 16.07 39.78 -14.98
C TRP A 695 16.25 41.27 -15.20
N ALA A 696 15.93 41.76 -16.40
CA ALA A 696 16.09 43.16 -16.77
C ALA A 696 14.80 43.72 -17.35
N GLY A 697 14.49 44.99 -17.07
CA GLY A 697 13.36 45.71 -17.69
C GLY A 697 12.18 45.94 -16.74
N HIS A 698 10.96 45.82 -17.25
CA HIS A 698 9.70 46.01 -16.53
C HIS A 698 8.57 45.14 -17.14
N ALA A 699 7.34 45.22 -16.65
CA ALA A 699 6.28 44.25 -16.96
C ALA A 699 5.88 44.14 -18.46
N ASP A 700 6.13 45.18 -19.26
CA ASP A 700 5.72 45.23 -20.67
C ASP A 700 6.91 45.10 -21.65
N GLN A 701 8.14 45.19 -21.13
CA GLN A 701 9.38 44.97 -21.87
C GLN A 701 10.42 44.39 -20.91
N LYS A 702 10.71 43.09 -21.06
CA LYS A 702 11.56 42.36 -20.12
C LYS A 702 12.51 41.41 -20.82
N PHE A 703 13.69 41.21 -20.25
CA PHE A 703 14.67 40.24 -20.68
C PHE A 703 15.13 39.38 -19.51
N ILE A 704 15.07 38.05 -19.67
CA ILE A 704 15.48 37.09 -18.66
C ILE A 704 16.58 36.22 -19.25
N ALA A 705 17.67 36.01 -18.51
CA ALA A 705 18.75 35.11 -18.91
C ALA A 705 19.27 34.28 -17.72
N TYR A 706 19.50 32.99 -17.94
CA TYR A 706 20.04 32.08 -16.92
C TYR A 706 20.70 30.83 -17.52
N PRO A 707 21.76 30.31 -16.90
CA PRO A 707 22.44 29.08 -17.32
C PRO A 707 21.61 27.83 -16.96
N ILE A 708 21.59 26.81 -17.82
CA ILE A 708 20.66 25.66 -17.70
C ILE A 708 21.27 24.26 -17.88
N SER A 709 22.57 24.15 -18.13
CA SER A 709 23.22 22.84 -18.36
C SER A 709 24.51 22.69 -17.56
N GLN A 710 24.52 21.73 -16.63
CA GLN A 710 25.71 21.33 -15.91
C GLN A 710 26.76 20.74 -16.86
N ARG A 711 26.34 20.00 -17.88
CA ARG A 711 27.23 19.41 -18.89
C ARG A 711 28.05 20.46 -19.66
N SER A 712 27.49 21.64 -19.90
CA SER A 712 28.24 22.76 -20.48
C SER A 712 29.18 23.38 -19.44
N ALA A 713 28.73 23.52 -18.19
CA ALA A 713 29.55 24.04 -17.09
C ALA A 713 30.80 23.18 -16.84
N ASP A 714 30.68 21.86 -16.89
CA ASP A 714 31.81 20.92 -16.73
C ASP A 714 32.86 21.08 -17.84
N LYS A 715 32.46 21.60 -19.01
CA LYS A 715 33.36 21.94 -20.13
C LYS A 715 33.91 23.37 -20.05
N GLY A 716 33.67 24.08 -18.95
CA GLY A 716 34.02 25.49 -18.79
C GLY A 716 33.16 26.45 -19.63
N LYS A 717 32.02 26.01 -20.15
CA LYS A 717 31.06 26.81 -20.94
C LYS A 717 29.76 27.02 -20.17
N SER A 718 28.88 27.83 -20.70
CA SER A 718 27.56 28.10 -20.13
C SER A 718 26.51 28.07 -21.22
N LEU A 719 25.60 27.10 -21.15
CA LEU A 719 24.40 27.10 -21.99
C LEU A 719 23.38 28.03 -21.36
N VAL A 720 23.27 29.24 -21.88
CA VAL A 720 22.41 30.31 -21.36
C VAL A 720 21.06 30.26 -22.07
N ASN A 721 20.02 29.94 -21.32
CA ASN A 721 18.65 30.20 -21.72
C ASN A 721 18.35 31.69 -21.62
N TRP A 722 17.67 32.24 -22.62
CA TRP A 722 17.17 33.60 -22.56
C TRP A 722 15.74 33.72 -23.07
N ILE A 723 15.03 34.72 -22.55
CA ILE A 723 13.65 35.04 -22.87
C ILE A 723 13.54 36.56 -23.03
N ALA A 724 13.08 37.00 -24.20
CA ALA A 724 12.69 38.37 -24.48
C ALA A 724 11.16 38.47 -24.43
N GLU A 725 10.60 39.38 -23.64
CA GLU A 725 9.16 39.55 -23.47
C GLU A 725 8.77 40.96 -23.90
N LEU A 726 7.78 41.08 -24.78
CA LEU A 726 7.19 42.36 -25.19
C LEU A 726 5.67 42.29 -25.16
N ARG A 727 5.05 43.39 -24.74
CA ARG A 727 3.62 43.60 -24.98
C ARG A 727 3.37 43.91 -26.45
N ILE A 728 2.54 43.09 -27.10
CA ILE A 728 2.13 43.26 -28.50
C ILE A 728 0.65 43.66 -28.64
N ARG A 729 -0.16 43.50 -27.59
CA ARG A 729 -1.54 43.98 -27.52
C ARG A 729 -1.74 44.86 -26.29
N GLY A 730 -2.52 45.93 -26.45
CA GLY A 730 -2.83 46.88 -25.38
C GLY A 730 -3.44 46.19 -24.15
N LYS A 731 -3.26 46.79 -22.96
CA LYS A 731 -3.81 46.23 -21.70
C LYS A 731 -5.34 46.13 -21.72
N ASP A 732 -6.00 47.03 -22.46
CA ASP A 732 -7.45 47.12 -22.57
C ASP A 732 -8.01 46.39 -23.81
N ASP A 733 -7.19 45.59 -24.50
CA ASP A 733 -7.67 44.81 -25.65
C ASP A 733 -8.71 43.78 -25.18
N LYS A 734 -9.89 43.82 -25.82
CA LYS A 734 -10.98 42.89 -25.53
C LYS A 734 -10.74 41.51 -26.12
N ASP A 735 -9.88 41.40 -27.14
CA ASP A 735 -9.50 40.12 -27.72
C ASP A 735 -8.36 39.48 -26.93
N LEU A 736 -8.74 38.56 -26.05
CA LEU A 736 -7.83 37.75 -25.24
C LEU A 736 -7.47 36.42 -25.91
N THR A 737 -7.74 36.24 -27.21
CA THR A 737 -7.36 35.02 -27.90
C THR A 737 -5.86 34.98 -28.23
N PRO A 738 -5.16 33.86 -27.97
CA PRO A 738 -3.75 33.74 -28.31
C PRO A 738 -3.55 33.78 -29.83
N PRO A 739 -2.52 34.47 -30.35
CA PRO A 739 -2.13 34.36 -31.75
C PRO A 739 -1.89 32.90 -32.15
N LYS A 740 -2.25 32.53 -33.38
CA LYS A 740 -1.92 31.20 -33.93
C LYS A 740 -0.41 31.13 -34.19
N THR A 741 0.33 30.60 -33.24
CA THR A 741 1.79 30.41 -33.34
C THR A 741 2.10 28.94 -33.59
N ASP A 742 2.96 28.67 -34.58
CA ASP A 742 3.51 27.34 -34.80
C ASP A 742 4.74 27.15 -33.90
N TRP A 743 4.54 26.44 -32.80
CA TRP A 743 5.52 26.15 -31.76
C TRP A 743 6.80 25.45 -32.25
N THR A 744 6.77 24.89 -33.47
CA THR A 744 7.89 24.16 -34.06
C THR A 744 8.71 25.01 -35.03
N LYS A 745 8.21 26.20 -35.40
CA LYS A 745 8.84 27.06 -36.40
C LYS A 745 9.67 28.16 -35.73
N ALA A 746 10.89 28.35 -36.23
CA ALA A 746 11.72 29.47 -35.81
C ALA A 746 11.16 30.80 -36.34
N VAL A 747 11.29 31.84 -35.52
CA VAL A 747 10.80 33.20 -35.82
C VAL A 747 11.96 34.10 -36.26
N ASP A 748 11.67 35.03 -37.15
CA ASP A 748 12.62 36.07 -37.55
C ASP A 748 12.92 37.00 -36.36
N LYS A 749 14.21 37.20 -36.07
CA LYS A 749 14.67 37.99 -34.92
C LYS A 749 14.32 39.47 -35.06
N SER A 750 14.20 39.97 -36.29
CA SER A 750 13.85 41.37 -36.58
C SER A 750 12.49 41.79 -36.01
N VAL A 751 11.62 40.82 -35.72
CA VAL A 751 10.28 41.05 -35.15
C VAL A 751 10.33 41.64 -33.73
N PHE A 752 11.37 41.31 -32.94
CA PHE A 752 11.42 41.68 -31.52
C PHE A 752 12.76 42.22 -31.04
N GLU A 753 13.83 42.16 -31.84
CA GLU A 753 15.18 42.50 -31.37
C GLU A 753 15.41 44.00 -31.10
N GLY A 754 14.74 44.87 -31.87
CA GLY A 754 14.99 46.33 -31.84
C GLY A 754 14.90 46.96 -30.44
N PRO A 755 13.83 46.70 -29.67
CA PRO A 755 13.71 47.22 -28.30
C PRO A 755 14.85 46.81 -27.34
N PHE A 756 15.59 45.74 -27.62
CA PHE A 756 16.66 45.22 -26.75
C PHE A 756 18.08 45.54 -27.26
N GLU A 757 18.23 46.30 -28.34
CA GLU A 757 19.51 46.50 -29.03
C GLU A 757 20.58 47.18 -28.15
N SER A 758 20.17 48.16 -27.34
CA SER A 758 21.08 48.92 -26.47
C SER A 758 21.32 48.27 -25.10
N TRP A 759 20.60 47.19 -24.76
CA TRP A 759 20.55 46.68 -23.38
C TRP A 759 21.83 45.94 -22.98
N LYS A 760 22.37 46.32 -21.82
CA LYS A 760 23.55 45.69 -21.20
C LYS A 760 23.32 45.52 -19.70
N CYS A 761 22.99 44.31 -19.26
CA CYS A 761 22.70 44.02 -17.84
C CYS A 761 23.49 42.80 -17.36
N GLY A 762 24.02 42.82 -16.13
CA GLY A 762 24.66 41.66 -15.51
C GLY A 762 25.82 41.04 -16.31
N GLY A 763 26.58 41.86 -17.05
CA GLY A 763 27.68 41.39 -17.91
C GLY A 763 27.22 40.74 -19.23
N LEU A 764 25.93 40.82 -19.56
CA LEU A 764 25.35 40.35 -20.81
C LEU A 764 25.01 41.53 -21.74
N LYS A 765 25.17 41.31 -23.04
CA LYS A 765 24.60 42.17 -24.09
C LYS A 765 23.45 41.40 -24.74
N MET A 766 22.24 41.94 -24.67
CA MET A 766 21.03 41.21 -25.08
C MET A 766 21.04 40.96 -26.60
N LYS A 767 21.47 41.96 -27.39
CA LYS A 767 21.68 41.83 -28.84
C LYS A 767 22.62 40.68 -29.20
N ASP A 768 23.74 40.54 -28.50
CA ASP A 768 24.70 39.44 -28.76
C ASP A 768 24.08 38.06 -28.52
N LEU A 769 23.20 37.92 -27.51
CA LEU A 769 22.49 36.67 -27.23
C LEU A 769 21.50 36.34 -28.35
N ILE A 770 20.71 37.33 -28.79
CA ILE A 770 19.72 37.18 -29.85
C ILE A 770 20.42 36.82 -31.18
N ASP A 771 21.45 37.57 -31.57
CA ASP A 771 22.13 37.42 -32.86
C ASP A 771 22.81 36.07 -33.01
N LYS A 772 23.48 35.60 -31.96
CA LYS A 772 24.23 34.34 -31.99
C LYS A 772 23.36 33.10 -31.81
N THR A 773 22.12 33.25 -31.35
CA THR A 773 21.21 32.11 -31.17
C THR A 773 20.64 31.68 -32.51
N GLU A 774 20.87 30.43 -32.93
CA GLU A 774 20.46 29.97 -34.27
C GLU A 774 18.94 29.95 -34.46
N LYS A 775 18.20 29.41 -33.47
CA LYS A 775 16.74 29.22 -33.54
C LYS A 775 16.06 29.87 -32.35
N VAL A 776 15.10 30.73 -32.65
CA VAL A 776 14.28 31.43 -31.65
C VAL A 776 12.82 31.03 -31.85
N PHE A 777 12.13 30.73 -30.76
CA PHE A 777 10.73 30.33 -30.77
C PHE A 777 9.88 31.39 -30.09
N GLU A 778 8.69 31.65 -30.61
CA GLU A 778 7.70 32.52 -29.96
C GLU A 778 6.73 31.71 -29.10
N PHE A 779 6.27 32.32 -28.01
CA PHE A 779 5.31 31.75 -27.08
C PHE A 779 4.32 32.82 -26.61
N PRO A 780 3.02 32.72 -26.94
CA PRO A 780 2.03 33.62 -26.38
C PRO A 780 1.84 33.39 -24.89
N MET A 781 2.08 34.42 -24.09
CA MET A 781 1.93 34.36 -22.64
C MET A 781 0.46 34.21 -22.26
N SER A 782 0.05 32.98 -22.00
CA SER A 782 -1.34 32.60 -21.79
C SER A 782 -1.51 31.81 -20.50
N ASP A 783 -2.66 31.96 -19.87
CA ASP A 783 -3.09 31.18 -18.71
C ASP A 783 -4.55 30.72 -18.88
N ARG A 784 -5.14 30.14 -17.85
CA ARG A 784 -6.58 29.87 -17.80
C ARG A 784 -7.17 30.39 -16.50
N ASP A 785 -8.44 30.78 -16.55
CA ASP A 785 -9.17 31.16 -15.34
C ASP A 785 -9.25 29.96 -14.38
N PRO A 786 -9.08 30.17 -13.06
CA PRO A 786 -9.34 29.12 -12.09
C PRO A 786 -10.78 28.64 -12.20
N VAL A 787 -10.96 27.32 -12.26
CA VAL A 787 -12.26 26.66 -12.30
C VAL A 787 -12.70 26.26 -10.90
N GLU A 788 -13.99 25.98 -10.73
CA GLU A 788 -14.59 25.64 -9.43
C GLU A 788 -14.22 24.22 -8.95
N GLN A 789 -13.89 23.32 -9.88
CA GLN A 789 -13.70 21.89 -9.61
C GLN A 789 -12.69 21.24 -10.57
N TRP A 790 -11.89 20.30 -10.10
CA TRP A 790 -10.92 19.52 -10.90
C TRP A 790 -11.29 18.04 -10.99
N SER A 791 -11.90 17.48 -9.95
CA SER A 791 -12.20 16.06 -9.83
C SER A 791 -13.66 15.77 -10.11
N PHE A 792 -13.93 14.89 -11.09
CA PHE A 792 -15.29 14.52 -11.52
C PHE A 792 -15.41 13.00 -11.49
N GLY A 793 -16.00 12.47 -10.41
CA GLY A 793 -16.06 11.03 -10.18
C GLY A 793 -14.66 10.44 -10.07
N ARG A 794 -14.27 9.62 -11.06
CA ARG A 794 -12.98 8.90 -11.13
C ARG A 794 -11.91 9.63 -11.96
N LEU A 795 -12.21 10.83 -12.45
CA LEU A 795 -11.29 11.67 -13.20
C LEU A 795 -10.80 12.85 -12.37
N THR A 796 -9.52 13.23 -12.49
CA THR A 796 -9.01 14.51 -11.96
C THR A 796 -8.06 15.20 -12.94
N LEU A 797 -7.95 16.53 -12.85
CA LEU A 797 -6.99 17.34 -13.61
C LEU A 797 -5.67 17.53 -12.82
N LEU A 798 -4.52 17.61 -13.50
CA LEU A 798 -3.21 17.84 -12.89
C LEU A 798 -2.32 18.78 -13.74
N GLY A 799 -1.53 19.65 -13.10
CA GLY A 799 -0.61 20.57 -13.79
C GLY A 799 -1.35 21.61 -14.65
N ASP A 800 -0.82 21.94 -15.84
CA ASP A 800 -1.43 22.96 -16.72
C ASP A 800 -2.87 22.61 -17.15
N ALA A 801 -3.26 21.33 -17.13
CA ALA A 801 -4.66 20.93 -17.36
C ALA A 801 -5.58 21.44 -16.24
N ALA A 802 -5.09 21.54 -15.00
CA ALA A 802 -5.81 22.03 -13.84
C ALA A 802 -5.65 23.55 -13.63
N HIS A 803 -4.42 24.07 -13.74
CA HIS A 803 -4.08 25.45 -13.38
C HIS A 803 -2.99 26.05 -14.28
N ALA A 804 -3.20 26.02 -15.60
CA ALA A 804 -2.34 26.74 -16.53
C ALA A 804 -2.10 28.19 -16.08
N MET A 805 -0.84 28.54 -15.92
CA MET A 805 -0.40 29.82 -15.37
C MET A 805 0.64 30.47 -16.29
N TYR A 806 0.78 31.79 -16.19
CA TYR A 806 1.89 32.46 -16.86
C TYR A 806 3.24 31.86 -16.42
N PRO A 807 4.23 31.75 -17.33
CA PRO A 807 5.55 31.24 -17.02
C PRO A 807 6.40 32.25 -16.21
N ILE A 808 5.79 32.92 -15.23
CA ILE A 808 6.40 33.87 -14.30
C ILE A 808 6.77 33.11 -13.02
N GLY A 809 7.95 33.41 -12.46
CA GLY A 809 8.36 32.92 -11.14
C GLY A 809 8.61 31.40 -11.07
N SER A 810 8.68 30.72 -12.22
CA SER A 810 9.03 29.29 -12.31
C SER A 810 7.99 28.35 -11.67
N ASN A 811 6.73 28.79 -11.64
CA ASN A 811 5.68 28.09 -10.91
C ASN A 811 5.11 26.89 -11.66
N GLY A 812 4.99 26.91 -13.00
CA GLY A 812 4.28 25.86 -13.75
C GLY A 812 4.75 24.43 -13.46
N ALA A 813 6.01 24.11 -13.79
CA ALA A 813 6.57 22.78 -13.54
C ALA A 813 6.61 22.44 -12.05
N SER A 814 6.98 23.41 -11.20
CA SER A 814 7.09 23.20 -9.75
C SER A 814 5.73 22.86 -9.11
N GLN A 815 4.65 23.55 -9.50
CA GLN A 815 3.31 23.29 -8.98
C GLN A 815 2.76 21.96 -9.49
N ALA A 816 3.05 21.56 -10.74
CA ALA A 816 2.67 20.24 -11.26
C ALA A 816 3.37 19.08 -10.50
N ILE A 817 4.61 19.28 -10.06
CA ILE A 817 5.34 18.30 -9.22
C ILE A 817 4.71 18.21 -7.82
N ILE A 818 4.32 19.34 -7.22
CA ILE A 818 3.62 19.37 -5.93
C ILE A 818 2.25 18.70 -6.04
N ASP A 819 1.53 18.89 -7.15
CA ASP A 819 0.28 18.21 -7.41
C ASP A 819 0.44 16.69 -7.44
N ALA A 820 1.47 16.20 -8.13
CA ALA A 820 1.77 14.78 -8.24
C ALA A 820 2.00 14.13 -6.87
N GLU A 821 2.79 14.76 -6.00
CA GLU A 821 3.01 14.29 -4.63
C GLU A 821 1.70 14.32 -3.83
N THR A 822 0.95 15.42 -3.89
CA THR A 822 -0.28 15.59 -3.11
C THR A 822 -1.36 14.60 -3.54
N LEU A 823 -1.51 14.37 -4.85
CA LEU A 823 -2.43 13.37 -5.39
C LEU A 823 -2.06 11.96 -4.93
N ALA A 824 -0.78 11.58 -5.03
CA ALA A 824 -0.31 10.28 -4.59
C ALA A 824 -0.51 10.08 -3.07
N LYS A 825 -0.28 11.13 -2.27
CA LYS A 825 -0.52 11.12 -0.81
C LYS A 825 -1.98 10.85 -0.47
N HIS A 826 -2.93 11.54 -1.12
CA HIS A 826 -4.37 11.33 -0.87
C HIS A 826 -4.88 9.97 -1.35
N LEU A 827 -4.37 9.49 -2.49
CA LEU A 827 -4.70 8.15 -2.98
C LEU A 827 -4.16 7.05 -2.05
N LYS A 828 -2.97 7.24 -1.48
CA LYS A 828 -2.38 6.31 -0.51
C LYS A 828 -3.15 6.29 0.82
N SER A 829 -3.63 7.44 1.30
CA SER A 829 -4.34 7.52 2.58
C SER A 829 -5.75 6.95 2.53
N THR A 830 -6.37 6.88 1.35
CA THR A 830 -7.78 6.53 1.18
C THR A 830 -7.99 5.57 -0.01
N THR A 831 -7.33 4.41 0.02
CA THR A 831 -7.35 3.43 -1.10
C THR A 831 -8.72 2.83 -1.41
N GLU A 832 -9.65 2.81 -0.44
CA GLU A 832 -11.02 2.30 -0.62
C GLU A 832 -12.01 3.32 -1.22
N ASP A 833 -11.73 4.63 -1.08
CA ASP A 833 -12.57 5.72 -1.58
C ASP A 833 -11.77 6.62 -2.53
N VAL A 834 -11.64 6.15 -3.77
CA VAL A 834 -10.97 6.85 -4.87
C VAL A 834 -11.57 8.24 -5.09
N VAL A 835 -12.90 8.36 -5.09
CA VAL A 835 -13.58 9.63 -5.40
C VAL A 835 -13.32 10.65 -4.29
N GLY A 836 -13.40 10.22 -3.03
CA GLY A 836 -13.04 11.04 -1.87
C GLY A 836 -11.58 11.48 -1.90
N ALA A 837 -10.65 10.57 -2.26
CA ALA A 837 -9.22 10.89 -2.39
C ALA A 837 -8.95 11.95 -3.47
N LEU A 838 -9.56 11.83 -4.65
CA LEU A 838 -9.43 12.83 -5.72
C LEU A 838 -9.98 14.19 -5.26
N LYS A 839 -11.12 14.20 -4.56
CA LYS A 839 -11.72 15.43 -4.05
C LYS A 839 -10.86 16.09 -2.95
N ALA A 840 -10.21 15.29 -2.09
CA ALA A 840 -9.29 15.79 -1.08
C ALA A 840 -8.05 16.45 -1.72
N TYR A 841 -7.50 15.82 -2.77
CA TYR A 841 -6.44 16.41 -3.59
C TYR A 841 -6.84 17.77 -4.17
N GLU A 842 -8.02 17.86 -4.79
CA GLU A 842 -8.54 19.13 -5.32
C GLU A 842 -8.67 20.18 -4.21
N THR A 843 -9.25 19.81 -3.07
CA THR A 843 -9.51 20.72 -1.95
C THR A 843 -8.21 21.34 -1.41
N GLU A 844 -7.12 20.58 -1.40
CA GLU A 844 -5.81 21.06 -0.96
C GLU A 844 -5.11 21.94 -2.02
N ARG A 845 -5.23 21.59 -3.30
CA ARG A 845 -4.40 22.19 -4.37
C ARG A 845 -5.07 23.31 -5.16
N LEU A 846 -6.39 23.31 -5.28
CA LEU A 846 -7.13 24.31 -6.06
C LEU A 846 -6.99 25.73 -5.45
N PRO A 847 -7.22 25.96 -4.14
CA PRO A 847 -7.12 27.31 -3.58
C PRO A 847 -5.74 27.99 -3.72
N PRO A 848 -4.60 27.34 -3.40
CA PRO A 848 -3.29 27.99 -3.54
C PRO A 848 -2.90 28.23 -5.00
N THR A 849 -3.18 27.29 -5.91
CA THR A 849 -2.86 27.46 -7.34
C THR A 849 -3.71 28.57 -7.98
N ALA A 850 -4.99 28.68 -7.63
CA ALA A 850 -5.85 29.77 -8.06
C ALA A 850 -5.31 31.15 -7.61
N LYS A 851 -4.84 31.25 -6.35
CA LYS A 851 -4.19 32.47 -5.85
C LYS A 851 -2.92 32.81 -6.65
N ILE A 852 -2.12 31.82 -7.02
CA ILE A 852 -0.91 32.03 -7.82
C ILE A 852 -1.25 32.53 -9.23
N VAL A 853 -2.26 31.94 -9.89
CA VAL A 853 -2.74 32.42 -11.19
C VAL A 853 -3.16 33.89 -11.12
N MET A 854 -3.96 34.25 -10.12
CA MET A 854 -4.40 35.64 -9.94
C MET A 854 -3.24 36.59 -9.58
N ALA A 855 -2.30 36.16 -8.73
CA ALA A 855 -1.13 36.95 -8.37
C ALA A 855 -0.20 37.19 -9.58
N ASN A 856 -0.03 36.19 -10.44
CA ASN A 856 0.75 36.31 -11.68
C ASN A 856 0.13 37.32 -12.67
N ARG A 857 -1.20 37.47 -12.67
CA ARG A 857 -1.89 38.51 -13.45
C ARG A 857 -1.67 39.91 -12.90
N ALA A 858 -1.43 40.03 -11.59
CA ALA A 858 -1.07 41.28 -10.92
C ALA A 858 0.47 41.55 -10.93
N ASN A 859 1.18 41.08 -11.96
CA ASN A 859 2.63 41.19 -12.15
C ASN A 859 3.53 40.42 -11.16
N GLY A 860 2.98 39.70 -10.17
CA GLY A 860 3.75 38.79 -9.30
C GLY A 860 5.10 39.34 -8.81
N PRO A 861 6.23 38.65 -9.06
CA PRO A 861 7.56 39.11 -8.66
C PRO A 861 8.13 40.21 -9.56
N ASP A 862 7.54 40.46 -10.75
CA ASP A 862 7.95 41.55 -11.64
C ASP A 862 7.57 42.93 -11.08
N HIS A 863 6.81 42.99 -9.98
CA HIS A 863 6.40 44.25 -9.36
C HIS A 863 7.58 45.13 -8.96
N VAL A 864 8.71 44.54 -8.53
CA VAL A 864 9.93 45.28 -8.19
C VAL A 864 10.51 45.99 -9.43
N LEU A 865 10.51 45.31 -10.57
CA LEU A 865 10.96 45.87 -11.85
C LEU A 865 10.05 47.01 -12.31
N GLN A 866 8.73 46.82 -12.19
CA GLN A 866 7.74 47.83 -12.55
C GLN A 866 7.84 49.08 -11.66
N MET A 867 8.02 48.90 -10.35
CA MET A 867 8.17 50.00 -9.40
C MET A 867 9.43 50.83 -9.68
N ALA A 868 10.54 50.18 -10.02
CA ALA A 868 11.77 50.88 -10.39
C ALA A 868 11.59 51.72 -11.66
N GLU A 869 10.90 51.20 -12.68
CA GLU A 869 10.59 51.94 -13.91
C GLU A 869 9.65 53.13 -13.66
N GLU A 870 8.63 52.97 -12.82
CA GLU A 870 7.66 54.04 -12.52
C GLU A 870 8.27 55.18 -11.71
N ARG A 871 9.17 54.87 -10.75
CA ARG A 871 9.78 55.88 -9.88
C ARG A 871 11.06 56.48 -10.45
N ALA A 872 11.79 55.76 -11.30
CA ALA A 872 13.06 56.20 -11.89
C ALA A 872 13.22 55.74 -13.36
N PRO A 873 12.39 56.23 -14.29
CA PRO A 873 12.38 55.80 -15.70
C PRO A 873 13.68 56.12 -16.45
N ASP A 874 14.42 57.13 -16.00
CA ASP A 874 15.70 57.57 -16.58
C ASP A 874 16.92 56.94 -15.89
N GLY A 875 16.70 55.98 -14.97
CA GLY A 875 17.75 55.31 -14.21
C GLY A 875 18.02 55.95 -12.85
N PHE A 876 18.94 55.35 -12.09
CA PHE A 876 19.28 55.79 -10.72
C PHE A 876 20.73 55.46 -10.37
N LYS A 877 21.33 56.22 -9.45
CA LYS A 877 22.67 55.92 -8.91
C LYS A 877 22.63 54.94 -7.73
N ASN A 878 21.61 55.07 -6.89
CA ASN A 878 21.37 54.21 -5.75
C ASN A 878 19.88 53.88 -5.68
N ILE A 879 19.54 52.59 -5.68
CA ILE A 879 18.15 52.15 -5.66
C ILE A 879 17.40 52.59 -4.40
N TYR A 880 18.10 52.71 -3.27
CA TYR A 880 17.48 53.04 -1.98
C TYR A 880 16.99 54.49 -1.90
N ASP A 881 17.42 55.35 -2.82
CA ASP A 881 16.89 56.71 -2.96
C ASP A 881 15.52 56.72 -3.68
N VAL A 882 15.19 55.63 -4.38
CA VAL A 882 13.99 55.46 -5.21
C VAL A 882 12.98 54.52 -4.53
N ILE A 883 13.48 53.40 -3.99
CA ILE A 883 12.69 52.41 -3.27
C ILE A 883 13.42 52.11 -1.94
N PRO A 884 12.85 52.51 -0.79
CA PRO A 884 13.41 52.21 0.52
C PRO A 884 13.69 50.72 0.70
N LYS A 885 14.75 50.41 1.45
CA LYS A 885 15.21 49.03 1.65
C LYS A 885 14.13 48.13 2.25
N GLU A 886 13.40 48.64 3.23
CA GLU A 886 12.32 47.91 3.90
C GLU A 886 11.17 47.58 2.93
N GLU A 887 10.88 48.48 1.97
CA GLU A 887 9.85 48.28 0.95
C GLU A 887 10.27 47.19 -0.05
N LEU A 888 11.53 47.22 -0.51
CA LEU A 888 12.10 46.18 -1.37
C LEU A 888 12.07 44.79 -0.72
N GLU A 889 12.48 44.70 0.54
CA GLU A 889 12.51 43.44 1.30
C GLU A 889 11.08 42.90 1.57
N ALA A 890 10.11 43.80 1.82
CA ALA A 890 8.71 43.43 2.02
C ALA A 890 8.08 42.79 0.77
N ILE A 891 8.34 43.32 -0.42
CA ILE A 891 7.78 42.80 -1.69
C ILE A 891 8.22 41.35 -1.93
N GLY A 892 9.51 41.06 -1.74
CA GLY A 892 10.05 39.70 -1.89
C GLY A 892 9.43 38.70 -0.90
N THR A 893 9.14 39.15 0.33
CA THR A 893 8.55 38.33 1.39
C THR A 893 7.08 37.97 1.11
N ILE A 894 6.28 38.93 0.63
CA ILE A 894 4.85 38.72 0.32
C ILE A 894 4.68 37.68 -0.79
N TYR A 895 5.46 37.78 -1.87
CA TYR A 895 5.35 36.85 -2.99
C TYR A 895 5.79 35.42 -2.61
N LYS A 896 6.89 35.28 -1.84
CA LYS A 896 7.37 33.97 -1.34
C LYS A 896 6.31 33.27 -0.49
N LYS A 897 5.57 34.03 0.32
CA LYS A 897 4.46 33.52 1.13
C LYS A 897 3.27 33.06 0.29
N VAL A 898 2.85 33.84 -0.71
CA VAL A 898 1.73 33.49 -1.59
C VAL A 898 2.02 32.26 -2.46
N ALA A 899 3.25 32.12 -2.94
CA ALA A 899 3.64 31.00 -3.79
C ALA A 899 3.99 29.71 -3.01
N GLY A 900 3.86 29.73 -1.68
CA GLY A 900 4.06 28.55 -0.82
C GLY A 900 5.53 28.16 -0.64
N PHE A 901 6.45 29.13 -0.71
CA PHE A 901 7.89 28.91 -0.64
C PHE A 901 8.48 29.18 0.75
N GLU A 902 7.71 29.00 1.82
CA GLU A 902 8.22 29.20 3.18
C GLU A 902 9.38 28.25 3.45
N MET A 903 10.57 28.84 3.62
CA MET A 903 11.84 28.13 3.75
C MET A 903 11.83 27.17 4.94
N ASP A 904 11.24 27.60 6.07
CA ASP A 904 11.11 26.77 7.26
C ASP A 904 10.31 25.50 6.96
N SER A 905 9.19 25.61 6.24
CA SER A 905 8.38 24.45 5.86
C SER A 905 9.14 23.47 4.94
N VAL A 906 9.88 23.99 3.96
CA VAL A 906 10.70 23.16 3.07
C VAL A 906 11.84 22.50 3.83
N ASN A 907 12.51 23.22 4.71
CA ASN A 907 13.65 22.72 5.48
C ASN A 907 13.22 21.68 6.52
N THR A 908 12.14 21.91 7.25
CA THR A 908 11.56 20.92 8.18
C THR A 908 11.18 19.65 7.43
N LYS A 909 10.44 19.75 6.32
CA LYS A 909 10.11 18.57 5.50
C LYS A 909 11.36 17.89 4.95
N ALA A 910 12.39 18.65 4.56
CA ALA A 910 13.64 18.08 4.06
C ALA A 910 14.35 17.23 5.11
N THR A 911 14.31 17.64 6.37
CA THR A 911 14.81 16.86 7.52
C THR A 911 13.92 15.65 7.80
N ASP A 912 12.60 15.80 7.82
CA ASP A 912 11.66 14.70 8.11
C ASP A 912 11.74 13.56 7.08
N THR A 913 11.97 13.94 5.82
CA THR A 913 12.03 13.02 4.67
C THR A 913 13.46 12.65 4.27
N ASP A 914 14.45 12.95 5.10
CA ASP A 914 15.85 12.61 4.81
C ASP A 914 16.06 11.09 4.74
N GLY A 915 16.77 10.62 3.71
CA GLY A 915 16.94 9.20 3.41
C GLY A 915 15.65 8.46 3.01
N GLU A 916 14.54 9.15 2.68
CA GLU A 916 13.30 8.51 2.21
C GLU A 916 13.51 7.73 0.91
N CYS A 917 14.27 8.29 -0.05
CA CYS A 917 14.59 7.60 -1.29
C CYS A 917 15.36 6.28 -1.06
N ASP A 918 16.29 6.25 -0.09
CA ASP A 918 17.05 5.06 0.25
C ASP A 918 16.17 4.00 0.92
N ARG A 919 15.27 4.43 1.83
CA ARG A 919 14.26 3.57 2.46
C ARG A 919 13.33 2.93 1.44
N LEU A 920 12.95 3.67 0.40
CA LEU A 920 12.11 3.20 -0.71
C LEU A 920 12.90 2.57 -1.87
N GLN A 921 14.24 2.45 -1.74
CA GLN A 921 15.15 1.96 -2.78
C GLN A 921 15.01 2.68 -4.13
N LEU A 922 14.58 3.94 -4.12
CA LEU A 922 14.43 4.78 -5.31
C LEU A 922 15.78 5.38 -5.70
N LYS A 923 16.26 5.02 -6.87
CA LYS A 923 17.54 5.52 -7.42
C LYS A 923 17.32 6.38 -8.66
N SER A 924 18.32 7.22 -8.94
CA SER A 924 18.38 7.97 -10.19
C SER A 924 18.55 7.01 -11.37
N PRO A 925 17.99 7.32 -12.56
CA PRO A 925 18.07 6.45 -13.72
C PRO A 925 19.52 6.28 -14.18
N LYS A 926 19.93 5.05 -14.49
CA LYS A 926 21.35 4.69 -14.71
C LYS A 926 22.03 5.51 -15.80
N ASN A 927 21.29 5.89 -16.83
CA ASN A 927 21.82 6.62 -17.98
C ASN A 927 22.04 8.13 -17.71
N TRP A 928 21.71 8.59 -16.51
CA TRP A 928 21.80 10.00 -16.09
C TRP A 928 22.75 10.21 -14.91
N ILE A 929 23.46 9.16 -14.49
CA ILE A 929 24.47 9.15 -13.43
C ILE A 929 25.85 8.93 -14.05
#